data_AF-A0A8C5EMB2-F1
#
_entry.id   AF-A0A8C5EMB2-F1
#
_cell.length_a   1.000
_cell.length_b   1.000
_cell.length_c   1.000
_cell.angle_alpha   90.00
_cell.angle_beta   90.00
_cell.angle_gamma   90.00
#
_symmetry.space_group_name_H-M   'P 1'
#
loop_
_entity.id
_entity.type
_entity.pdbx_description
1 polymer ?
#
loop_
_entity_poly.entity_id
_entity_poly.type
_entity_poly.pdbx_seq_one_letter_code
_entity_poly.pdbx_strand_id
1 'polypeptide(L)'
;MCQCFNIDVKHPRIFTGPEDALFGFSVLQHDAGGEKSMLVGAPWDGPPNNRKGDVYRCTVGAERNSSCSKVNLGETALQNVSKNLRNSHLGMTLTPDYPDGFLACAPLWSQECGTSMFSTGICASVSDDLEPRETIAPTAQRCSTYMDIVIVLDGSNSIYPWYEVQNFLSNILSKFHISPDQMQVGILQYGEVAVHEWSLKDYQTTQQVVEASMNISRQEGRETRTAYAIHMACTEAFSAERGAREGATKVMIVVTDGESHDGEELPDALEECETRNITRYAIAVLGHYIRRQQDPETFINEIKYIASDPDDKYFFNVTDEAALNDIVDALGDRIFTLEGTLGYNQSSFHMEMSQIGFSTHTLDDGILFGMVGAYDWDGGVLKEGINGRIMPPREAFESEFPLELKNHAAYLGYTVSSVVVGDWKRLYVAGAPRFKHKGKVILFELGDDGEPNEIHVSLQIGSYYGSEVCGLDIDQDGITDVLLVAAPMFLGSGNKEAGRVYIYTLSGSEEKSQDARFGYALAATPDLNHDGFTDLLVGAPLEDEHRGAIYVYHGDGIYITHNYKQRIAGYSISPSLKYFGRSVSAQLDLDGDDLIDLAVGAQGSAVLLSSRSIVQINVSLKFQPHSINVIQKTCQKGGRDSACLNATVCFTAVSRSPGSHNLLVSAMLDDRKLSARALFDDSSHRQTQLLVQVHTGKTLCYNLPFHVYDTADYIRPISFSLRFKINNTESGPVLDEGWPTNIKKTIPFFKDCGEDDVCTTDLVLQIVLQLHQMYQLSGLNYFFSSFLYRHKPYVIRSPRRRLAVEVQLQNRLENAYNTSLMLHYSRNLHFSSLSIRVSHVLEVILLSSSLSTNSHSCNVSYPVFRSMSKVSYCWKNLLPLI
;
A
#
# COMPACT_ATOMS: atom_id res chain seq x y z
N MET A 1 22.72 13.93 -9.87
CA MET A 1 22.08 14.96 -10.73
C MET A 1 20.61 14.94 -10.36
N CYS A 2 20.06 16.02 -9.80
CA CYS A 2 18.65 16.08 -9.41
C CYS A 2 17.77 15.90 -10.64
N GLN A 3 17.13 14.74 -10.76
CA GLN A 3 15.99 14.52 -11.64
C GLN A 3 14.77 15.05 -10.89
N CYS A 4 14.38 16.28 -11.18
CA CYS A 4 13.07 16.81 -10.81
C CYS A 4 12.22 16.67 -12.06
N PHE A 5 11.12 15.92 -12.01
CA PHE A 5 10.27 15.73 -13.19
C PHE A 5 9.33 16.92 -13.34
N ASN A 6 8.39 17.14 -12.41
CA ASN A 6 7.53 18.32 -12.43
C ASN A 6 6.98 18.79 -11.07
N ILE A 7 7.12 18.04 -9.96
CA ILE A 7 6.55 18.48 -8.68
C ILE A 7 7.38 19.63 -8.09
N ASP A 8 6.72 20.72 -7.73
CA ASP A 8 7.34 21.90 -7.13
C ASP A 8 7.69 21.67 -5.66
N VAL A 9 8.97 21.38 -5.42
CA VAL A 9 9.53 21.24 -4.07
C VAL A 9 10.03 22.56 -3.48
N LYS A 10 10.06 23.65 -4.26
CA LYS A 10 10.58 24.95 -3.83
C LYS A 10 9.52 25.84 -3.19
N HIS A 11 8.26 25.66 -3.56
CA HIS A 11 7.14 26.44 -3.03
C HIS A 11 6.05 25.57 -2.38
N PRO A 12 6.41 24.69 -1.44
CA PRO A 12 5.42 23.87 -0.74
C PRO A 12 4.48 24.74 0.09
N ARG A 13 3.22 24.31 0.25
CA ARG A 13 2.33 24.85 1.29
C ARG A 13 2.34 23.89 2.47
N ILE A 14 2.76 24.37 3.63
CA ILE A 14 2.90 23.55 4.84
C ILE A 14 1.84 24.00 5.84
N PHE A 15 0.93 23.09 6.15
CA PHE A 15 -0.10 23.23 7.14
C PHE A 15 0.38 22.61 8.44
N THR A 16 0.28 23.33 9.55
CA THR A 16 0.72 22.85 10.87
C THR A 16 -0.48 22.62 11.77
N GLY A 17 -0.40 21.58 12.59
CA GLY A 17 -1.42 21.23 13.57
C GLY A 17 -0.78 20.65 14.84
N PRO A 18 -1.60 20.27 15.83
CA PRO A 18 -1.08 19.77 17.11
C PRO A 18 -0.30 18.46 16.93
N GLU A 19 0.98 18.45 17.32
CA GLU A 19 1.86 17.28 17.17
C GLU A 19 1.41 16.11 18.07
N ASP A 20 0.94 16.42 19.28
CA ASP A 20 0.46 15.42 20.25
C ASP A 20 -0.88 14.79 19.82
N ALA A 21 -1.63 15.46 18.96
CA ALA A 21 -2.85 14.92 18.34
C ALA A 21 -2.57 13.98 17.16
N LEU A 22 -1.29 13.77 16.81
CA LEU A 22 -0.86 13.09 15.59
C LEU A 22 -1.47 13.68 14.32
N PHE A 23 -1.65 15.00 14.28
CA PHE A 23 -2.10 15.70 13.07
C PHE A 23 -1.24 15.30 11.86
N GLY A 24 -1.87 15.00 10.73
CA GLY A 24 -1.22 14.47 9.54
C GLY A 24 -1.16 12.94 9.49
N PHE A 25 -1.93 12.26 10.35
CA PHE A 25 -2.01 10.79 10.38
C PHE A 25 -2.59 10.22 9.08
N SER A 26 -3.68 10.82 8.62
CA SER A 26 -4.36 10.57 7.35
C SER A 26 -4.58 11.90 6.65
N VAL A 27 -4.55 11.91 5.33
CA VAL A 27 -4.81 13.10 4.51
C VAL A 27 -5.73 12.72 3.35
N LEU A 28 -6.67 13.61 3.03
CA LEU A 28 -7.61 13.43 1.94
C LEU A 28 -7.83 14.77 1.25
N GLN A 29 -7.64 14.81 -0.07
CA GLN A 29 -8.00 16.00 -0.85
C GLN A 29 -9.52 16.09 -0.99
N HIS A 30 -10.06 17.30 -0.88
CA HIS A 30 -11.50 17.54 -0.82
C HIS A 30 -11.88 18.81 -1.60
N ASP A 31 -12.90 18.71 -2.46
CA ASP A 31 -13.48 19.83 -3.20
C ASP A 31 -14.98 19.87 -2.92
N ALA A 32 -15.42 20.94 -2.28
CA ALA A 32 -16.82 21.17 -1.93
C ALA A 32 -17.30 22.45 -2.63
N GLY A 33 -18.05 22.30 -3.72
CA GLY A 33 -18.63 23.44 -4.44
C GLY A 33 -17.60 24.45 -4.97
N GLY A 34 -16.37 24.02 -5.26
CA GLY A 34 -15.26 24.86 -5.71
C GLY A 34 -14.37 25.39 -4.58
N GLU A 35 -14.70 25.13 -3.31
CA GLU A 35 -13.76 25.35 -2.19
C GLU A 35 -12.83 24.14 -2.07
N LYS A 36 -11.61 24.32 -2.57
CA LYS A 36 -10.55 23.31 -2.55
C LYS A 36 -9.87 23.29 -1.18
N SER A 37 -9.79 22.13 -0.56
CA SER A 37 -9.21 21.94 0.78
C SER A 37 -8.56 20.57 0.94
N MET A 38 -7.79 20.44 2.02
CA MET A 38 -7.24 19.17 2.47
C MET A 38 -7.84 18.83 3.83
N LEU A 39 -8.44 17.65 3.94
CA LEU A 39 -8.88 17.08 5.21
C LEU A 39 -7.71 16.32 5.83
N VAL A 40 -7.48 16.54 7.13
CA VAL A 40 -6.35 15.97 7.86
C VAL A 40 -6.85 15.31 9.14
N GLY A 41 -6.60 14.01 9.27
CA GLY A 41 -6.92 13.25 10.48
C GLY A 41 -5.92 13.51 11.60
N ALA A 42 -6.43 13.67 12.81
CA ALA A 42 -5.69 13.84 14.05
C ALA A 42 -6.29 12.90 15.11
N PRO A 43 -6.02 11.58 15.04
CA PRO A 43 -6.69 10.58 15.87
C PRO A 43 -6.35 10.69 17.37
N TRP A 44 -5.31 11.42 17.76
CA TRP A 44 -4.99 11.68 19.16
C TRP A 44 -5.50 13.05 19.63
N ASP A 45 -6.37 13.72 18.87
CA ASP A 45 -6.99 14.95 19.36
C ASP A 45 -7.87 14.69 20.60
N GLY A 46 -7.94 15.67 21.51
CA GLY A 46 -8.66 15.60 22.78
C GLY A 46 -7.74 15.57 24.00
N PRO A 47 -8.31 15.66 25.22
CA PRO A 47 -7.53 15.63 26.45
C PRO A 47 -6.81 14.28 26.67
N PRO A 48 -5.71 14.23 27.44
CA PRO A 48 -4.91 13.02 27.64
C PRO A 48 -5.68 11.79 28.15
N ASN A 49 -6.77 11.99 28.88
CA ASN A 49 -7.63 10.95 29.43
C ASN A 49 -8.84 10.60 28.54
N ASN A 50 -9.04 11.32 27.43
CA ASN A 50 -10.11 11.08 26.48
C ASN A 50 -9.75 11.57 25.07
N ARG A 51 -8.93 10.79 24.37
CA ARG A 51 -8.41 11.05 23.01
C ARG A 51 -9.44 10.63 21.96
N LYS A 52 -10.50 11.41 21.79
CA LYS A 52 -11.58 11.10 20.85
C LYS A 52 -11.14 11.12 19.37
N GLY A 53 -10.09 11.88 19.05
CA GLY A 53 -9.67 12.15 17.69
C GLY A 53 -10.60 13.12 16.95
N ASP A 54 -10.09 13.73 15.89
CA ASP A 54 -10.87 14.59 15.02
C ASP A 54 -10.28 14.72 13.61
N VAL A 55 -11.02 15.39 12.73
CA VAL A 55 -10.60 15.81 11.39
C VAL A 55 -10.46 17.33 11.37
N TYR A 56 -9.46 17.80 10.64
CA TYR A 56 -9.19 19.21 10.40
C TYR A 56 -9.37 19.53 8.92
N ARG A 57 -10.00 20.66 8.60
CA ARG A 57 -10.07 21.21 7.24
C ARG A 57 -8.99 22.26 7.05
N CYS A 58 -8.16 22.08 6.04
CA CYS A 58 -7.08 22.98 5.66
C CYS A 58 -7.40 23.59 4.28
N THR A 59 -7.98 24.79 4.24
CA THR A 59 -8.41 25.43 2.99
C THR A 59 -7.22 25.84 2.13
N VAL A 60 -7.25 25.52 0.84
CA VAL A 60 -6.21 25.88 -0.13
C VAL A 60 -6.64 27.17 -0.84
N GLY A 61 -6.43 28.32 -0.17
CA GLY A 61 -6.77 29.65 -0.69
C GLY A 61 -5.66 30.30 -1.54
N ALA A 62 -5.84 31.56 -1.92
CA ALA A 62 -4.79 32.33 -2.62
C ALA A 62 -3.56 32.63 -1.74
N GLU A 63 -3.73 32.62 -0.41
CA GLU A 63 -2.64 32.83 0.55
C GLU A 63 -1.89 31.52 0.86
N ARG A 64 -0.56 31.59 0.92
CA ARG A 64 0.29 30.43 1.24
C ARG A 64 0.26 30.02 2.72
N ASN A 65 -0.15 30.93 3.61
CA ASN A 65 -0.25 30.69 5.05
C ASN A 65 -1.71 30.35 5.41
N SER A 66 -2.19 29.23 4.90
CA SER A 66 -3.54 28.75 5.17
C SER A 66 -3.61 28.05 6.53
N SER A 67 -4.54 28.49 7.37
CA SER A 67 -4.81 27.88 8.67
C SER A 67 -5.73 26.67 8.53
N CYS A 68 -5.46 25.60 9.28
CA CYS A 68 -6.41 24.50 9.43
C CYS A 68 -7.41 24.78 10.54
N SER A 69 -8.68 24.52 10.28
CA SER A 69 -9.77 24.60 11.26
C SER A 69 -10.21 23.19 11.67
N LYS A 70 -10.32 22.95 12.97
CA LYS A 70 -10.89 21.72 13.52
C LYS A 70 -12.37 21.62 13.17
N VAL A 71 -12.82 20.45 12.70
CA VAL A 71 -14.21 20.23 12.27
C VAL A 71 -15.12 19.91 13.46
N ASN A 72 -14.60 19.32 14.54
CA ASN A 72 -15.34 18.91 15.74
C ASN A 72 -16.23 17.66 15.54
N LEU A 73 -15.88 16.79 14.59
CA LEU A 73 -16.62 15.55 14.32
C LEU A 73 -16.56 14.57 15.49
N GLY A 74 -15.44 14.54 16.21
CA GLY A 74 -15.30 13.70 17.41
C GLY A 74 -16.33 14.01 18.50
N GLU A 75 -16.93 15.21 18.47
CA GLU A 75 -18.02 15.60 19.37
C GLU A 75 -19.39 15.52 18.70
N THR A 76 -19.54 15.94 17.44
CA THR A 76 -20.85 16.03 16.77
C THR A 76 -21.32 14.70 16.18
N ALA A 77 -20.43 13.97 15.50
CA ALA A 77 -20.80 12.78 14.74
C ALA A 77 -21.13 11.56 15.61
N LEU A 78 -20.63 11.52 16.85
CA LEU A 78 -20.72 10.35 17.74
C LEU A 78 -21.61 10.59 18.97
N GLN A 79 -22.34 11.71 19.02
CA GLN A 79 -23.15 12.12 20.17
C GLN A 79 -24.25 11.11 20.55
N ASN A 80 -24.83 10.42 19.56
CA ASN A 80 -26.00 9.57 19.74
C ASN A 80 -25.68 8.10 20.06
N VAL A 81 -24.41 7.69 20.06
CA VAL A 81 -24.04 6.26 20.06
C VAL A 81 -23.67 5.72 21.45
N SER A 82 -23.10 6.53 22.34
CA SER A 82 -22.93 6.15 23.76
C SER A 82 -22.64 7.36 24.65
N LYS A 83 -23.22 7.38 25.86
CA LYS A 83 -22.99 8.45 26.85
C LYS A 83 -21.56 8.44 27.43
N ASN A 84 -20.80 7.34 27.26
CA ASN A 84 -19.47 7.13 27.84
C ASN A 84 -18.35 6.91 26.78
N LEU A 85 -18.42 7.57 25.63
CA LEU A 85 -17.35 7.50 24.62
C LEU A 85 -15.99 7.96 25.18
N ARG A 86 -15.00 7.05 25.21
CA ARG A 86 -13.60 7.36 25.53
C ARG A 86 -12.64 6.82 24.46
N ASN A 87 -11.61 7.61 24.15
CA ASN A 87 -10.47 7.19 23.30
C ASN A 87 -10.85 6.57 21.94
N SER A 88 -11.81 7.17 21.22
CA SER A 88 -12.31 6.62 19.94
C SER A 88 -11.33 6.73 18.77
N HIS A 89 -10.41 7.69 18.81
CA HIS A 89 -9.40 7.91 17.76
C HIS A 89 -9.98 8.16 16.36
N LEU A 90 -11.01 9.01 16.23
CA LEU A 90 -11.60 9.41 14.96
C LEU A 90 -10.57 10.10 14.05
N GLY A 91 -10.63 9.78 12.75
CA GLY A 91 -9.71 10.32 11.75
C GLY A 91 -8.47 9.45 11.52
N MET A 92 -8.44 8.22 12.06
CA MET A 92 -7.43 7.22 11.68
C MET A 92 -7.53 6.86 10.19
N THR A 93 -8.76 6.70 9.70
CA THR A 93 -9.06 6.39 8.30
C THR A 93 -9.96 7.48 7.73
N LEU A 94 -9.57 8.01 6.57
CA LEU A 94 -10.35 8.96 5.77
C LEU A 94 -10.48 8.40 4.36
N THR A 95 -11.68 8.43 3.81
CA THR A 95 -11.95 7.91 2.46
C THR A 95 -13.04 8.75 1.80
N PRO A 96 -12.95 9.06 0.49
CA PRO A 96 -14.06 9.69 -0.23
C PRO A 96 -15.36 8.89 -0.08
N ASP A 97 -16.48 9.58 0.08
CA ASP A 97 -17.80 8.96 0.09
C ASP A 97 -18.56 9.31 -1.21
N TYR A 98 -19.46 8.43 -1.65
CA TYR A 98 -20.22 8.62 -2.88
C TYR A 98 -21.69 8.95 -2.55
N PRO A 99 -22.33 9.92 -3.25
CA PRO A 99 -21.82 10.70 -4.38
C PRO A 99 -20.99 11.93 -3.98
N ASP A 100 -21.01 12.32 -2.71
CA ASP A 100 -20.35 13.51 -2.17
C ASP A 100 -19.98 13.30 -0.69
N GLY A 101 -18.99 14.04 -0.22
CA GLY A 101 -18.49 13.95 1.15
C GLY A 101 -17.35 12.95 1.38
N PHE A 102 -17.21 12.52 2.62
CA PHE A 102 -16.17 11.59 3.05
C PHE A 102 -16.60 10.77 4.27
N LEU A 103 -15.97 9.62 4.42
CA LEU A 103 -16.08 8.75 5.57
C LEU A 103 -14.90 9.00 6.52
N ALA A 104 -15.19 9.20 7.81
CA ALA A 104 -14.19 9.26 8.87
C ALA A 104 -14.40 8.12 9.88
N CYS A 105 -13.39 7.28 10.08
CA CYS A 105 -13.48 6.14 10.97
C CYS A 105 -12.64 6.29 12.25
N ALA A 106 -13.14 5.65 13.29
CA ALA A 106 -12.64 5.52 14.65
C ALA A 106 -12.61 4.02 15.00
N PRO A 107 -11.65 3.23 14.47
CA PRO A 107 -11.62 1.78 14.66
C PRO A 107 -11.32 1.35 16.10
N LEU A 108 -10.84 2.27 16.94
CA LEU A 108 -10.58 2.05 18.36
C LEU A 108 -11.72 2.54 19.26
N TRP A 109 -12.87 2.89 18.66
CA TRP A 109 -14.08 3.14 19.44
C TRP A 109 -14.48 1.89 20.22
N SER A 110 -14.64 2.08 21.53
CA SER A 110 -15.04 1.03 22.45
C SER A 110 -16.37 1.33 23.13
N GLN A 111 -17.15 0.28 23.34
CA GLN A 111 -18.37 0.28 24.12
C GLN A 111 -18.16 -0.47 25.44
N GLU A 112 -18.61 0.12 26.54
CA GLU A 112 -18.63 -0.56 27.85
C GLU A 112 -19.81 -1.54 27.86
N CYS A 113 -19.53 -2.82 28.14
CA CYS A 113 -20.51 -3.89 28.32
C CYS A 113 -20.22 -4.61 29.64
N GLY A 114 -20.92 -4.21 30.70
CA GLY A 114 -20.63 -4.68 32.05
C GLY A 114 -19.26 -4.21 32.55
N THR A 115 -18.40 -5.13 32.97
CA THR A 115 -16.99 -4.85 33.29
C THR A 115 -16.06 -4.92 32.07
N SER A 116 -16.57 -5.32 30.89
CA SER A 116 -15.80 -5.51 29.66
C SER A 116 -15.85 -4.28 28.76
N MET A 117 -14.80 -4.10 27.95
CA MET A 117 -14.70 -3.05 26.94
C MET A 117 -14.58 -3.68 25.56
N PHE A 118 -15.56 -3.46 24.68
CA PHE A 118 -15.61 -4.01 23.33
C PHE A 118 -15.24 -2.96 22.30
N SER A 119 -14.09 -3.12 21.65
CA SER A 119 -13.58 -2.23 20.61
C SER A 119 -14.11 -2.64 19.24
N THR A 120 -15.38 -2.38 18.97
CA THR A 120 -16.00 -2.76 17.69
C THR A 120 -15.63 -1.82 16.55
N GLY A 121 -15.24 -0.58 16.83
CA GLY A 121 -15.02 0.46 15.81
C GLY A 121 -16.31 1.13 15.35
N ILE A 122 -16.17 2.33 14.78
CA ILE A 122 -17.28 3.16 14.28
C ILE A 122 -16.81 4.08 13.16
N CYS A 123 -17.68 4.41 12.22
CA CYS A 123 -17.42 5.41 11.20
C CYS A 123 -18.56 6.43 11.13
N ALA A 124 -18.26 7.62 10.61
CA ALA A 124 -19.23 8.67 10.31
C ALA A 124 -19.13 9.05 8.84
N SER A 125 -20.25 8.96 8.12
CA SER A 125 -20.40 9.59 6.80
C SER A 125 -20.66 11.08 7.01
N VAL A 126 -19.90 11.91 6.33
CA VAL A 126 -19.88 13.36 6.47
C VAL A 126 -20.04 13.99 5.10
N SER A 127 -20.92 14.97 4.99
CA SER A 127 -21.17 15.71 3.75
C SER A 127 -20.05 16.69 3.39
N ASP A 128 -20.10 17.24 2.17
CA ASP A 128 -19.22 18.33 1.72
C ASP A 128 -19.30 19.60 2.57
N ASP A 129 -20.45 19.88 3.20
CA ASP A 129 -20.60 20.97 4.18
C ASP A 129 -20.05 20.63 5.57
N LEU A 130 -19.36 19.49 5.72
CA LEU A 130 -18.76 18.97 6.94
C LEU A 130 -19.77 18.61 8.05
N GLU A 131 -21.01 18.33 7.67
CA GLU A 131 -22.06 17.93 8.60
C GLU A 131 -22.16 16.40 8.66
N PRO A 132 -22.24 15.78 9.85
CA PRO A 132 -22.45 14.34 9.98
C PRO A 132 -23.82 13.93 9.41
N ARG A 133 -23.82 12.96 8.49
CA ARG A 133 -25.04 12.40 7.89
C ARG A 133 -25.54 11.19 8.66
N GLU A 134 -24.67 10.19 8.77
CA GLU A 134 -24.99 8.90 9.34
C GLU A 134 -23.79 8.35 10.10
N THR A 135 -24.08 7.60 11.17
CA THR A 135 -23.07 6.84 11.90
C THR A 135 -23.18 5.36 11.52
N ILE A 136 -22.07 4.79 11.07
CA ILE A 136 -21.96 3.41 10.61
C ILE A 136 -21.23 2.59 11.68
N ALA A 137 -21.96 1.70 12.34
CA ALA A 137 -21.46 0.80 13.38
C ALA A 137 -22.11 -0.60 13.29
N PRO A 138 -21.96 -1.32 12.17
CA PRO A 138 -22.70 -2.57 11.91
C PRO A 138 -22.31 -3.71 12.86
N THR A 139 -21.10 -3.68 13.43
CA THR A 139 -20.60 -4.69 14.38
C THR A 139 -20.78 -4.30 15.84
N ALA A 140 -21.33 -3.10 16.12
CA ALA A 140 -21.67 -2.70 17.47
C ALA A 140 -22.82 -3.57 17.98
N GLN A 141 -22.47 -4.62 18.72
CA GLN A 141 -23.45 -5.49 19.33
C GLN A 141 -24.11 -4.75 20.50
N ARG A 142 -25.42 -4.97 20.69
CA ARG A 142 -26.03 -4.66 21.98
C ARG A 142 -25.36 -5.60 22.99
N CYS A 143 -24.83 -5.07 24.09
CA CYS A 143 -24.25 -5.88 25.17
C CYS A 143 -25.19 -7.03 25.51
N SER A 144 -24.86 -8.23 25.05
CA SER A 144 -25.74 -9.39 25.10
C SER A 144 -25.12 -10.44 26.00
N THR A 145 -25.35 -10.28 27.31
CA THR A 145 -25.83 -11.32 28.25
C THR A 145 -25.78 -10.75 29.66
N TYR A 146 -26.95 -10.56 30.24
CA TYR A 146 -27.07 -10.41 31.68
C TYR A 146 -26.84 -11.81 32.31
N MET A 147 -26.23 -11.90 33.50
CA MET A 147 -25.91 -13.20 34.13
C MET A 147 -26.74 -13.45 35.37
N ASP A 148 -27.22 -14.68 35.51
CA ASP A 148 -27.88 -15.15 36.72
C ASP A 148 -26.96 -16.16 37.38
N ILE A 149 -26.50 -15.86 38.59
CA ILE A 149 -25.55 -16.70 39.35
C ILE A 149 -26.28 -17.29 40.55
N VAL A 150 -26.22 -18.61 40.72
CA VAL A 150 -26.72 -19.28 41.93
C VAL A 150 -25.57 -20.01 42.61
N ILE A 151 -25.27 -19.63 43.85
CA ILE A 151 -24.24 -20.31 44.66
C ILE A 151 -24.92 -21.38 45.51
N VAL A 152 -24.53 -22.63 45.31
CA VAL A 152 -25.01 -23.82 46.03
C VAL A 152 -23.96 -24.19 47.09
N LEU A 153 -24.27 -23.95 48.35
CA LEU A 153 -23.34 -24.01 49.47
C LEU A 153 -23.66 -25.16 50.42
N ASP A 154 -22.67 -26.01 50.67
CA ASP A 154 -22.74 -27.01 51.73
C ASP A 154 -22.72 -26.32 53.10
N GLY A 155 -23.78 -26.52 53.88
CA GLY A 155 -23.99 -26.04 55.25
C GLY A 155 -23.99 -27.17 56.28
N SER A 156 -23.47 -28.35 55.93
CA SER A 156 -23.35 -29.50 56.81
C SER A 156 -22.38 -29.27 57.99
N ASN A 157 -22.30 -30.24 58.91
CA ASN A 157 -21.41 -30.15 60.09
C ASN A 157 -19.91 -30.36 59.78
N SER A 158 -19.54 -30.78 58.58
CA SER A 158 -18.14 -30.96 58.20
C SER A 158 -17.47 -29.63 57.86
N ILE A 159 -18.21 -28.68 57.26
CA ILE A 159 -17.74 -27.33 56.95
C ILE A 159 -17.51 -26.56 58.26
N TYR A 160 -16.24 -26.43 58.65
CA TYR A 160 -15.85 -25.70 59.85
C TYR A 160 -14.44 -25.10 59.70
N PRO A 161 -14.24 -23.81 60.04
CA PRO A 161 -15.22 -22.91 60.65
C PRO A 161 -16.08 -22.12 59.62
N TRP A 162 -17.38 -21.92 59.91
CA TRP A 162 -18.35 -21.31 58.99
C TRP A 162 -18.01 -19.87 58.54
N TYR A 163 -17.33 -19.10 59.40
CA TYR A 163 -17.02 -17.70 59.09
C TYR A 163 -16.09 -17.57 57.87
N GLU A 164 -15.32 -18.60 57.51
CA GLU A 164 -14.49 -18.59 56.30
C GLU A 164 -15.33 -18.67 55.03
N VAL A 165 -16.46 -19.39 55.06
CA VAL A 165 -17.43 -19.41 53.95
C VAL A 165 -18.11 -18.05 53.82
N GLN A 166 -18.45 -17.39 54.94
CA GLN A 166 -19.00 -16.03 54.92
C GLN A 166 -18.00 -15.03 54.32
N ASN A 167 -16.72 -15.13 54.69
CA ASN A 167 -15.65 -14.31 54.11
C ASN A 167 -15.49 -14.56 52.60
N PHE A 168 -15.46 -15.82 52.18
CA PHE A 168 -15.41 -16.20 50.77
C PHE A 168 -16.57 -15.58 49.98
N LEU A 169 -17.81 -15.72 50.48
CA LEU A 169 -18.99 -15.12 49.86
C LEU A 169 -18.89 -13.60 49.77
N SER A 170 -18.54 -12.92 50.86
CA SER A 170 -18.34 -11.47 50.85
C SER A 170 -17.31 -11.05 49.79
N ASN A 171 -16.18 -11.76 49.72
CA ASN A 171 -15.09 -11.43 48.81
C ASN A 171 -15.45 -11.69 47.35
N ILE A 172 -16.05 -12.84 47.01
CA ILE A 172 -16.45 -13.13 45.63
C ILE A 172 -17.60 -12.22 45.17
N LEU A 173 -18.60 -11.98 46.01
CA LEU A 173 -19.74 -11.12 45.68
C LEU A 173 -19.31 -9.67 45.49
N SER A 174 -18.29 -9.21 46.21
CA SER A 174 -17.73 -7.85 46.02
C SER A 174 -17.08 -7.63 44.66
N LYS A 175 -16.68 -8.71 43.96
CA LYS A 175 -16.14 -8.64 42.59
C LYS A 175 -17.24 -8.45 41.56
N PHE A 176 -18.46 -8.90 41.83
CA PHE A 176 -19.57 -8.89 40.90
C PHE A 176 -20.26 -7.51 40.82
N HIS A 177 -20.63 -7.10 39.60
CA HIS A 177 -21.47 -5.92 39.38
C HIS A 177 -22.95 -6.31 39.38
N ILE A 178 -23.54 -6.33 40.56
CA ILE A 178 -24.92 -6.80 40.76
C ILE A 178 -25.88 -5.66 40.47
N SER A 179 -26.72 -5.85 39.46
CA SER A 179 -27.77 -4.93 39.04
C SER A 179 -28.87 -5.66 38.25
N PRO A 180 -30.13 -5.15 38.23
CA PRO A 180 -31.22 -5.79 37.48
C PRO A 180 -30.96 -5.93 35.97
N ASP A 181 -30.07 -5.11 35.44
CA ASP A 181 -29.62 -5.01 34.05
C ASP A 181 -28.19 -5.54 33.83
N GLN A 182 -27.60 -6.27 34.78
CA GLN A 182 -26.32 -6.97 34.55
C GLN A 182 -26.31 -8.31 35.28
N MET A 183 -25.92 -8.37 36.55
CA MET A 183 -25.87 -9.62 37.31
C MET A 183 -26.95 -9.69 38.38
N GLN A 184 -27.55 -10.87 38.52
CA GLN A 184 -28.39 -11.23 39.65
C GLN A 184 -27.77 -12.44 40.36
N VAL A 185 -27.84 -12.46 41.69
CA VAL A 185 -27.23 -13.54 42.49
C VAL A 185 -28.23 -14.12 43.49
N GLY A 186 -28.39 -15.44 43.45
CA GLY A 186 -29.13 -16.23 44.44
C GLY A 186 -28.19 -17.13 45.25
N ILE A 187 -28.60 -17.48 46.47
CA ILE A 187 -27.85 -18.43 47.31
C ILE A 187 -28.79 -19.54 47.78
N LEU A 188 -28.38 -20.78 47.53
CA LEU A 188 -29.01 -22.00 48.01
C LEU A 188 -28.04 -22.69 48.98
N GLN A 189 -28.42 -22.84 50.23
CA GLN A 189 -27.65 -23.59 51.23
C GLN A 189 -28.24 -24.99 51.40
N TYR A 190 -27.42 -26.03 51.57
CA TYR A 190 -27.90 -27.40 51.69
C TYR A 190 -27.16 -28.22 52.76
N GLY A 191 -27.76 -29.34 53.17
CA GLY A 191 -27.22 -30.33 54.09
C GLY A 191 -28.10 -31.57 54.06
N GLU A 192 -28.91 -31.78 55.11
CA GLU A 192 -30.01 -32.77 55.08
C GLU A 192 -31.24 -32.25 54.33
N VAL A 193 -31.41 -30.93 54.28
CA VAL A 193 -32.43 -30.20 53.51
C VAL A 193 -31.75 -29.08 52.72
N ALA A 194 -32.39 -28.60 51.65
CA ALA A 194 -31.93 -27.45 50.86
C ALA A 194 -32.86 -26.24 51.07
N VAL A 195 -32.28 -25.05 51.26
CA VAL A 195 -32.97 -23.81 51.60
C VAL A 195 -32.42 -22.68 50.74
N HIS A 196 -33.31 -21.90 50.12
CA HIS A 196 -32.93 -20.65 49.46
C HIS A 196 -32.72 -19.57 50.52
N GLU A 197 -31.48 -19.18 50.78
CA GLU A 197 -31.17 -18.03 51.64
C GLU A 197 -31.70 -16.74 51.01
N TRP A 198 -31.62 -16.64 49.67
CA TRP A 198 -32.37 -15.69 48.86
C TRP A 198 -32.40 -16.09 47.38
N SER A 199 -33.31 -15.47 46.63
CA SER A 199 -33.55 -15.65 45.20
C SER A 199 -32.90 -14.53 44.37
N LEU A 200 -32.76 -14.73 43.05
CA LEU A 200 -32.11 -13.80 42.11
C LEU A 200 -32.71 -12.38 42.12
N LYS A 201 -34.00 -12.26 42.45
CA LYS A 201 -34.72 -10.98 42.47
C LYS A 201 -34.67 -10.22 43.81
N ASP A 202 -34.17 -10.84 44.88
CA ASP A 202 -34.35 -10.31 46.24
C ASP A 202 -33.43 -9.12 46.54
N TYR A 203 -32.24 -9.09 45.92
CA TYR A 203 -31.27 -8.02 46.05
C TYR A 203 -30.85 -7.49 44.67
N GLN A 204 -30.64 -6.17 44.59
CA GLN A 204 -30.43 -5.49 43.31
C GLN A 204 -29.09 -4.73 43.22
N THR A 205 -28.27 -4.77 44.26
CA THR A 205 -27.00 -4.04 44.30
C THR A 205 -25.91 -4.86 44.99
N THR A 206 -24.65 -4.68 44.58
CA THR A 206 -23.50 -5.39 45.18
C THR A 206 -23.42 -5.19 46.68
N GLN A 207 -23.66 -3.96 47.16
CA GLN A 207 -23.62 -3.65 48.59
C GLN A 207 -24.63 -4.47 49.40
N GLN A 208 -25.88 -4.59 48.93
CA GLN A 208 -26.93 -5.35 49.62
C GLN A 208 -26.58 -6.83 49.72
N VAL A 209 -26.06 -7.42 48.65
CA VAL A 209 -25.73 -8.85 48.62
C VAL A 209 -24.52 -9.16 49.52
N VAL A 210 -23.51 -8.28 49.55
CA VAL A 210 -22.35 -8.41 50.45
C VAL A 210 -22.76 -8.25 51.92
N GLU A 211 -23.65 -7.32 52.25
CA GLU A 211 -24.17 -7.18 53.62
C GLU A 211 -25.04 -8.38 54.03
N ALA A 212 -25.84 -8.93 53.10
CA ALA A 212 -26.67 -10.10 53.35
C ALA A 212 -25.84 -11.38 53.55
N SER A 213 -24.74 -11.56 52.81
CA SER A 213 -23.91 -12.78 52.89
C SER A 213 -23.22 -12.96 54.23
N MET A 214 -22.84 -11.87 54.90
CA MET A 214 -22.25 -11.91 56.25
C MET A 214 -23.24 -12.39 57.32
N ASN A 215 -24.55 -12.35 57.05
CA ASN A 215 -25.60 -12.74 57.99
C ASN A 215 -26.14 -14.16 57.78
N ILE A 216 -25.63 -14.90 56.80
CA ILE A 216 -26.07 -16.29 56.55
C ILE A 216 -25.60 -17.19 57.69
N SER A 217 -26.55 -17.82 58.38
CA SER A 217 -26.27 -18.85 59.38
C SER A 217 -26.14 -20.23 58.72
N ARG A 218 -25.23 -21.04 59.24
CA ARG A 218 -25.08 -22.45 58.84
C ARG A 218 -26.35 -23.24 59.18
N GLN A 219 -26.89 -24.00 58.23
CA GLN A 219 -28.12 -24.80 58.42
C GLN A 219 -27.94 -25.95 59.43
N GLU A 220 -26.71 -26.47 59.56
CA GLU A 220 -26.37 -27.64 60.37
C GLU A 220 -27.02 -28.94 59.84
N GLY A 221 -26.31 -30.06 59.92
CA GLY A 221 -26.80 -31.31 59.34
C GLY A 221 -25.77 -32.43 59.43
N ARG A 222 -26.25 -33.69 59.47
CA ARG A 222 -25.38 -34.89 59.49
C ARG A 222 -25.15 -35.50 58.11
N GLU A 223 -25.93 -35.09 57.12
CA GLU A 223 -25.85 -35.55 55.74
C GLU A 223 -25.47 -34.38 54.82
N THR A 224 -24.91 -34.73 53.67
CA THR A 224 -24.58 -33.80 52.58
C THR A 224 -25.28 -34.30 51.32
N ARG A 225 -26.48 -33.77 51.03
CA ARG A 225 -27.31 -34.16 49.87
C ARG A 225 -27.06 -33.25 48.67
N THR A 226 -25.91 -33.43 48.01
CA THR A 226 -25.45 -32.56 46.91
C THR A 226 -26.28 -32.75 45.65
N ALA A 227 -26.69 -33.97 45.32
CA ALA A 227 -27.50 -34.23 44.12
C ALA A 227 -28.86 -33.52 44.21
N TYR A 228 -29.52 -33.64 45.37
CA TYR A 228 -30.78 -32.95 45.65
C TYR A 228 -30.64 -31.43 45.56
N ALA A 229 -29.55 -30.86 46.10
CA ALA A 229 -29.30 -29.43 46.05
C ALA A 229 -29.07 -28.91 44.63
N ILE A 230 -28.29 -29.63 43.81
CA ILE A 230 -28.07 -29.31 42.39
C ILE A 230 -29.38 -29.35 41.61
N HIS A 231 -30.17 -30.41 41.80
CA HIS A 231 -31.47 -30.55 41.15
C HIS A 231 -32.42 -29.39 41.53
N MET A 232 -32.49 -29.02 42.82
CA MET A 232 -33.30 -27.88 43.27
C MET A 232 -32.78 -26.55 42.70
N ALA A 233 -31.47 -26.36 42.61
CA ALA A 233 -30.92 -25.16 41.99
C ALA A 233 -31.32 -25.06 40.51
N CYS A 234 -31.22 -26.16 39.75
CA CYS A 234 -31.57 -26.20 38.33
C CYS A 234 -33.07 -26.04 38.08
N THR A 235 -33.92 -26.65 38.92
CA THR A 235 -35.38 -26.63 38.76
C THR A 235 -36.04 -25.39 39.34
N GLU A 236 -35.64 -24.96 40.54
CA GLU A 236 -36.26 -23.87 41.30
C GLU A 236 -35.44 -22.57 41.29
N ALA A 237 -34.15 -22.60 41.64
CA ALA A 237 -33.36 -21.37 41.80
C ALA A 237 -33.26 -20.57 40.48
N PHE A 238 -33.12 -21.27 39.36
CA PHE A 238 -33.14 -20.71 38.01
C PHE A 238 -34.54 -20.59 37.37
N SER A 239 -35.60 -20.58 38.18
CA SER A 239 -36.96 -20.36 37.69
C SER A 239 -37.29 -18.87 37.55
N ALA A 240 -38.17 -18.54 36.60
CA ALA A 240 -38.69 -17.19 36.43
C ALA A 240 -39.40 -16.66 37.69
N GLU A 241 -40.04 -17.55 38.46
CA GLU A 241 -40.69 -17.21 39.73
C GLU A 241 -39.70 -16.70 40.78
N ARG A 242 -38.46 -17.21 40.76
CA ARG A 242 -37.35 -16.79 41.64
C ARG A 242 -36.46 -15.70 41.04
N GLY A 243 -36.86 -15.15 39.90
CA GLY A 243 -36.21 -13.99 39.28
C GLY A 243 -35.28 -14.31 38.13
N ALA A 244 -35.13 -15.57 37.73
CA ALA A 244 -34.28 -15.91 36.59
C ALA A 244 -34.81 -15.27 35.30
N ARG A 245 -33.89 -14.68 34.54
CA ARG A 245 -34.18 -13.89 33.34
C ARG A 245 -34.05 -14.76 32.10
N GLU A 246 -35.00 -14.59 31.19
CA GLU A 246 -34.97 -15.26 29.89
C GLU A 246 -33.82 -14.71 29.03
N GLY A 247 -32.97 -15.58 28.51
CA GLY A 247 -31.78 -15.20 27.72
C GLY A 247 -30.54 -14.81 28.55
N ALA A 248 -30.61 -14.86 29.89
CA ALA A 248 -29.44 -14.67 30.75
C ALA A 248 -28.54 -15.92 30.78
N THR A 249 -27.22 -15.73 30.88
CA THR A 249 -26.28 -16.83 31.12
C THR A 249 -26.45 -17.32 32.54
N LYS A 250 -26.73 -18.62 32.72
CA LYS A 250 -27.00 -19.23 34.03
C LYS A 250 -25.75 -19.92 34.55
N VAL A 251 -25.23 -19.46 35.68
CA VAL A 251 -24.01 -19.98 36.30
C VAL A 251 -24.30 -20.49 37.70
N MET A 252 -24.02 -21.77 37.93
CA MET A 252 -24.06 -22.40 39.23
C MET A 252 -22.66 -22.52 39.81
N ILE A 253 -22.47 -22.19 41.08
CA ILE A 253 -21.21 -22.41 41.80
C ILE A 253 -21.50 -23.34 42.98
N VAL A 254 -21.04 -24.59 42.89
CA VAL A 254 -21.20 -25.60 43.94
C VAL A 254 -19.98 -25.60 44.84
N VAL A 255 -20.17 -25.48 46.15
CA VAL A 255 -19.10 -25.49 47.17
C VAL A 255 -19.42 -26.56 48.20
N THR A 256 -18.53 -27.53 48.36
CA THR A 256 -18.72 -28.68 49.28
C THR A 256 -17.39 -29.18 49.83
N ASP A 257 -17.41 -29.82 51.01
CA ASP A 257 -16.24 -30.45 51.66
C ASP A 257 -16.36 -31.97 51.84
N GLY A 258 -17.42 -32.58 51.31
CA GLY A 258 -17.71 -34.00 51.51
C GLY A 258 -18.44 -34.66 50.35
N GLU A 259 -18.24 -35.98 50.23
CA GLU A 259 -18.96 -36.83 49.28
C GLU A 259 -20.48 -36.79 49.51
N SER A 260 -21.22 -36.81 48.40
CA SER A 260 -22.66 -36.76 48.39
C SER A 260 -23.26 -38.05 48.97
N HIS A 261 -24.15 -37.91 49.95
CA HIS A 261 -24.88 -39.05 50.53
C HIS A 261 -25.97 -39.60 49.58
N ASP A 262 -26.34 -38.82 48.57
CA ASP A 262 -27.28 -39.09 47.49
C ASP A 262 -26.56 -39.14 46.12
N GLY A 263 -25.27 -39.49 46.09
CA GLY A 263 -24.45 -39.48 44.87
C GLY A 263 -24.98 -40.35 43.72
N GLU A 264 -25.79 -41.37 44.00
CA GLU A 264 -26.47 -42.18 42.97
C GLU A 264 -27.47 -41.37 42.12
N GLU A 265 -27.96 -40.23 42.63
CA GLU A 265 -28.93 -39.33 41.97
C GLU A 265 -28.25 -38.19 41.19
N LEU A 266 -26.92 -38.04 41.27
CA LEU A 266 -26.16 -37.01 40.56
C LEU A 266 -26.39 -37.02 39.05
N PRO A 267 -26.41 -38.17 38.34
CA PRO A 267 -26.59 -38.19 36.88
C PRO A 267 -27.89 -37.49 36.45
N ASP A 268 -29.00 -37.78 37.13
CA ASP A 268 -30.32 -37.21 36.82
C ASP A 268 -30.34 -35.69 37.10
N ALA A 269 -29.72 -35.27 38.21
CA ALA A 269 -29.61 -33.85 38.56
C ALA A 269 -28.78 -33.06 37.53
N LEU A 270 -27.67 -33.64 37.06
CA LEU A 270 -26.80 -33.01 36.07
C LEU A 270 -27.45 -32.96 34.68
N GLU A 271 -28.21 -33.98 34.28
CA GLU A 271 -28.97 -33.98 33.02
C GLU A 271 -30.02 -32.86 32.98
N GLU A 272 -30.70 -32.60 34.09
CA GLU A 272 -31.65 -31.47 34.21
C GLU A 272 -30.93 -30.12 34.07
N CYS A 273 -29.73 -29.98 34.64
CA CYS A 273 -28.92 -28.77 34.51
C CYS A 273 -28.42 -28.54 33.08
N GLU A 274 -28.01 -29.61 32.38
CA GLU A 274 -27.60 -29.57 30.97
C GLU A 274 -28.77 -29.19 30.06
N THR A 275 -29.94 -29.78 30.27
CA THR A 275 -31.17 -29.48 29.51
C THR A 275 -31.55 -27.99 29.62
N ARG A 276 -31.23 -27.36 30.74
CA ARG A 276 -31.50 -25.93 31.01
C ARG A 276 -30.34 -25.01 30.65
N ASN A 277 -29.26 -25.56 30.09
CA ASN A 277 -28.07 -24.85 29.70
C ASN A 277 -27.52 -24.01 30.88
N ILE A 278 -27.11 -24.70 31.95
CA ILE A 278 -26.55 -24.11 33.18
C ILE A 278 -25.07 -24.49 33.29
N THR A 279 -24.18 -23.50 33.38
CA THR A 279 -22.73 -23.71 33.56
C THR A 279 -22.46 -23.98 35.02
N ARG A 280 -21.76 -25.05 35.35
CA ARG A 280 -21.51 -25.45 36.74
C ARG A 280 -20.03 -25.36 37.06
N TYR A 281 -19.68 -24.50 38.00
CA TYR A 281 -18.38 -24.49 38.67
C TYR A 281 -18.48 -25.32 39.94
N ALA A 282 -17.47 -26.14 40.21
CA ALA A 282 -17.46 -27.00 41.39
C ALA A 282 -16.17 -26.80 42.19
N ILE A 283 -16.32 -26.54 43.48
CA ILE A 283 -15.23 -26.21 44.42
C ILE A 283 -15.18 -27.28 45.51
N ALA A 284 -14.09 -28.06 45.52
CA ALA A 284 -13.81 -29.07 46.53
C ALA A 284 -12.99 -28.48 47.68
N VAL A 285 -13.53 -28.50 48.89
CA VAL A 285 -12.85 -28.05 50.12
C VAL A 285 -12.25 -29.26 50.85
N LEU A 286 -10.93 -29.38 50.88
CA LEU A 286 -10.25 -30.58 51.38
C LEU A 286 -9.98 -30.56 52.91
N GLY A 287 -10.42 -29.52 53.60
CA GLY A 287 -10.13 -29.30 55.02
C GLY A 287 -10.52 -30.48 55.90
N HIS A 288 -11.70 -31.07 55.67
CA HIS A 288 -12.18 -32.24 56.41
C HIS A 288 -11.28 -33.48 56.24
N TYR A 289 -10.93 -33.80 55.00
CA TYR A 289 -10.12 -34.97 54.63
C TYR A 289 -8.69 -34.85 55.15
N ILE A 290 -8.07 -33.68 54.97
CA ILE A 290 -6.69 -33.42 55.42
C ILE A 290 -6.60 -33.48 56.95
N ARG A 291 -7.56 -32.89 57.68
CA ARG A 291 -7.59 -32.94 59.16
C ARG A 291 -7.73 -34.36 59.71
N ARG A 292 -8.37 -35.27 58.96
CA ARG A 292 -8.59 -36.68 59.34
C ARG A 292 -7.63 -37.68 58.71
N GLN A 293 -6.65 -37.21 57.92
CA GLN A 293 -5.72 -38.07 57.16
C GLN A 293 -6.45 -39.09 56.26
N GLN A 294 -7.55 -38.66 55.65
CA GLN A 294 -8.33 -39.45 54.71
C GLN A 294 -7.92 -39.12 53.26
N ASP A 295 -8.04 -40.11 52.37
CA ASP A 295 -7.75 -39.96 50.96
C ASP A 295 -8.91 -39.23 50.25
N PRO A 296 -8.68 -38.08 49.59
CA PRO A 296 -9.73 -37.31 48.94
C PRO A 296 -9.98 -37.72 47.47
N GLU A 297 -9.34 -38.75 46.92
CA GLU A 297 -9.45 -39.07 45.49
C GLU A 297 -10.90 -39.32 45.03
N THR A 298 -11.69 -40.07 45.79
CA THR A 298 -13.11 -40.35 45.47
C THR A 298 -13.94 -39.08 45.42
N PHE A 299 -13.79 -38.23 46.45
CA PHE A 299 -14.42 -36.93 46.54
C PHE A 299 -14.04 -36.00 45.37
N ILE A 300 -12.75 -35.88 45.06
CA ILE A 300 -12.28 -35.03 43.96
C ILE A 300 -12.89 -35.46 42.63
N ASN A 301 -12.98 -36.77 42.38
CA ASN A 301 -13.59 -37.29 41.16
C ASN A 301 -15.10 -37.00 41.08
N GLU A 302 -15.81 -37.05 42.21
CA GLU A 302 -17.23 -36.66 42.27
C GLU A 302 -17.41 -35.17 41.96
N ILE A 303 -16.60 -34.28 42.54
CA ILE A 303 -16.72 -32.84 42.31
C ILE A 303 -16.33 -32.45 40.87
N LYS A 304 -15.35 -33.14 40.29
CA LYS A 304 -15.05 -33.01 38.85
C LYS A 304 -16.22 -33.42 37.98
N TYR A 305 -16.96 -34.47 38.36
CA TYR A 305 -18.14 -34.93 37.64
C TYR A 305 -19.31 -33.92 37.73
N ILE A 306 -19.39 -33.14 38.80
CA ILE A 306 -20.38 -32.06 38.94
C ILE A 306 -20.06 -30.86 38.03
N ALA A 307 -18.78 -30.54 37.86
CA ALA A 307 -18.33 -29.43 37.03
C ALA A 307 -18.72 -29.62 35.55
N SER A 308 -18.91 -28.52 34.83
CA SER A 308 -19.09 -28.57 33.37
C SER A 308 -17.79 -28.97 32.65
N ASP A 309 -17.90 -29.46 31.41
CA ASP A 309 -16.74 -29.80 30.58
C ASP A 309 -16.11 -28.56 29.89
N PRO A 310 -14.79 -28.50 29.73
CA PRO A 310 -13.80 -29.43 30.29
C PRO A 310 -13.53 -29.15 31.78
N ASP A 311 -13.36 -30.20 32.58
CA ASP A 311 -13.29 -30.14 34.05
C ASP A 311 -12.15 -29.23 34.56
N ASP A 312 -11.01 -29.18 33.88
CA ASP A 312 -9.87 -28.30 34.21
C ASP A 312 -10.23 -26.78 34.24
N LYS A 313 -11.28 -26.38 33.53
CA LYS A 313 -11.79 -25.00 33.50
C LYS A 313 -12.83 -24.70 34.58
N TYR A 314 -13.62 -25.69 35.01
CA TYR A 314 -14.76 -25.46 35.90
C TYR A 314 -14.60 -26.08 37.30
N PHE A 315 -13.59 -26.91 37.50
CA PHE A 315 -13.22 -27.50 38.79
C PHE A 315 -12.13 -26.69 39.51
N PHE A 316 -12.32 -26.51 40.81
CA PHE A 316 -11.34 -25.96 41.73
C PHE A 316 -11.24 -26.84 42.98
N ASN A 317 -10.05 -26.95 43.56
CA ASN A 317 -9.89 -27.50 44.90
C ASN A 317 -9.09 -26.55 45.79
N VAL A 318 -9.38 -26.59 47.08
CA VAL A 318 -8.71 -25.79 48.10
C VAL A 318 -8.31 -26.68 49.27
N THR A 319 -7.21 -26.33 49.93
CA THR A 319 -6.65 -27.14 51.02
C THR A 319 -7.52 -27.12 52.27
N ASP A 320 -8.17 -26.01 52.55
CA ASP A 320 -9.06 -25.81 53.70
C ASP A 320 -10.06 -24.68 53.41
N GLU A 321 -10.93 -24.39 54.38
CA GLU A 321 -11.97 -23.37 54.26
C GLU A 321 -11.38 -21.96 54.11
N ALA A 322 -10.22 -21.67 54.72
CA ALA A 322 -9.57 -20.37 54.62
C ALA A 322 -9.01 -20.10 53.21
N ALA A 323 -8.48 -21.15 52.57
CA ALA A 323 -7.97 -21.12 51.19
C ALA A 323 -9.04 -20.89 50.11
N LEU A 324 -10.33 -20.91 50.46
CA LEU A 324 -11.40 -20.44 49.56
C LEU A 324 -11.17 -18.99 49.11
N ASN A 325 -10.55 -18.16 49.94
CA ASN A 325 -10.25 -16.77 49.57
C ASN A 325 -9.16 -16.66 48.51
N ASP A 326 -8.29 -17.66 48.37
CA ASP A 326 -7.18 -17.64 47.40
C ASP A 326 -7.66 -17.84 45.96
N ILE A 327 -8.83 -18.47 45.79
CA ILE A 327 -9.42 -18.75 44.47
C ILE A 327 -10.39 -17.65 44.00
N VAL A 328 -10.69 -16.64 44.83
CA VAL A 328 -11.68 -15.60 44.50
C VAL A 328 -11.32 -14.84 43.22
N ASP A 329 -10.05 -14.45 43.07
CA ASP A 329 -9.60 -13.74 41.87
C ASP A 329 -9.67 -14.66 40.63
N ALA A 330 -9.19 -15.90 40.75
CA ALA A 330 -9.19 -16.85 39.65
C ALA A 330 -10.61 -17.26 39.20
N LEU A 331 -11.52 -17.46 40.16
CA LEU A 331 -12.91 -17.80 39.89
C LEU A 331 -13.68 -16.60 39.34
N GLY A 332 -13.45 -15.40 39.90
CA GLY A 332 -14.00 -14.15 39.39
C GLY A 332 -13.60 -13.93 37.93
N ASP A 333 -12.30 -13.95 37.64
CA ASP A 333 -11.77 -13.81 36.28
C ASP A 333 -12.37 -14.84 35.29
N ARG A 334 -12.53 -16.10 35.70
CA ARG A 334 -13.17 -17.13 34.84
C ARG A 334 -14.64 -16.84 34.60
N ILE A 335 -15.39 -16.36 35.58
CA ILE A 335 -16.81 -15.99 35.41
C ILE A 335 -16.91 -14.75 34.51
N PHE A 336 -16.02 -13.76 34.67
CA PHE A 336 -15.99 -12.56 33.81
C PHE A 336 -15.73 -12.89 32.34
N THR A 337 -14.99 -13.97 32.02
CA THR A 337 -14.83 -14.40 30.62
C THR A 337 -16.13 -14.86 29.95
N LEU A 338 -17.19 -15.15 30.70
CA LEU A 338 -18.50 -15.53 30.17
C LEU A 338 -19.40 -14.31 29.86
N GLU A 339 -19.06 -13.10 30.32
CA GLU A 339 -19.82 -11.84 30.09
C GLU A 339 -19.66 -11.22 28.69
N GLY A 340 -19.16 -11.98 27.73
CA GLY A 340 -18.89 -11.44 26.39
C GLY A 340 -18.76 -12.46 25.29
N THR A 341 -19.15 -13.71 25.54
CA THR A 341 -19.02 -14.80 24.57
C THR A 341 -20.35 -15.51 24.41
N LEU A 342 -20.94 -15.43 23.22
CA LEU A 342 -22.10 -16.26 22.87
C LEU A 342 -21.63 -17.72 22.72
N GLY A 343 -21.85 -18.54 23.75
CA GLY A 343 -21.76 -20.00 23.63
C GLY A 343 -21.01 -20.72 24.75
N TYR A 344 -21.59 -21.82 25.21
CA TYR A 344 -20.96 -22.83 26.06
C TYR A 344 -19.82 -23.50 25.27
N ASN A 345 -18.58 -23.00 25.43
CA ASN A 345 -17.28 -23.61 25.09
C ASN A 345 -16.23 -22.67 24.49
N GLN A 346 -16.50 -21.38 24.31
CA GLN A 346 -15.59 -20.51 23.58
C GLN A 346 -15.24 -19.25 24.37
N SER A 347 -14.02 -19.21 24.94
CA SER A 347 -13.39 -17.97 25.42
C SER A 347 -12.86 -17.12 24.25
N SER A 348 -13.61 -17.04 23.15
CA SER A 348 -13.19 -16.38 21.91
C SER A 348 -14.08 -15.23 21.54
N PHE A 349 -13.47 -14.12 21.14
CA PHE A 349 -14.13 -12.96 20.59
C PHE A 349 -14.54 -13.23 19.13
N HIS A 350 -15.79 -12.93 18.80
CA HIS A 350 -16.32 -12.92 17.44
C HIS A 350 -16.25 -11.51 16.86
N MET A 351 -17.15 -10.61 17.24
CA MET A 351 -17.23 -9.25 16.68
C MET A 351 -17.04 -8.14 17.70
N GLU A 352 -16.95 -8.52 18.98
CA GLU A 352 -16.79 -7.63 20.13
C GLU A 352 -15.50 -6.78 19.99
N MET A 353 -14.48 -7.34 19.34
CA MET A 353 -13.20 -6.67 19.06
C MET A 353 -13.01 -6.37 17.56
N SER A 354 -14.08 -6.33 16.75
CA SER A 354 -13.98 -6.26 15.28
C SER A 354 -13.16 -5.09 14.72
N GLN A 355 -13.13 -3.95 15.42
CA GLN A 355 -12.42 -2.73 14.99
C GLN A 355 -12.73 -2.31 13.54
N ILE A 356 -14.02 -2.32 13.17
CA ILE A 356 -14.46 -1.93 11.82
C ILE A 356 -14.01 -0.51 11.47
N GLY A 357 -13.69 -0.31 10.19
CA GLY A 357 -13.17 0.97 9.70
C GLY A 357 -11.66 1.13 9.93
N PHE A 358 -10.99 0.04 10.30
CA PHE A 358 -9.52 0.02 10.37
C PHE A 358 -8.91 0.36 9.00
N SER A 359 -9.53 -0.15 7.94
CA SER A 359 -9.34 0.30 6.56
C SER A 359 -10.69 0.34 5.84
N THR A 360 -10.78 1.18 4.82
CA THR A 360 -12.00 1.35 4.00
C THR A 360 -11.63 1.58 2.55
N HIS A 361 -12.48 1.11 1.64
CA HIS A 361 -12.33 1.30 0.19
C HIS A 361 -13.68 1.59 -0.45
N THR A 362 -13.78 2.70 -1.18
CA THR A 362 -15.00 3.12 -1.87
C THR A 362 -15.24 2.23 -3.09
N LEU A 363 -16.49 1.81 -3.28
CA LEU A 363 -16.98 1.05 -4.42
C LEU A 363 -18.08 1.87 -5.11
N ASP A 364 -18.38 1.55 -6.36
CA ASP A 364 -19.48 2.22 -7.08
C ASP A 364 -20.86 2.00 -6.42
N ASP A 365 -21.02 0.92 -5.66
CA ASP A 365 -22.27 0.49 -5.04
C ASP A 365 -22.24 0.49 -3.50
N GLY A 366 -21.20 1.07 -2.88
CA GLY A 366 -21.05 1.09 -1.43
C GLY A 366 -19.62 1.25 -0.93
N ILE A 367 -19.35 0.71 0.26
CA ILE A 367 -18.04 0.76 0.91
C ILE A 367 -17.65 -0.65 1.37
N LEU A 368 -16.39 -1.01 1.14
CA LEU A 368 -15.77 -2.18 1.74
C LEU A 368 -15.00 -1.77 2.99
N PHE A 369 -15.27 -2.44 4.10
CA PHE A 369 -14.64 -2.24 5.40
C PHE A 369 -13.71 -3.41 5.74
N GLY A 370 -12.58 -3.07 6.32
CA GLY A 370 -11.70 -4.02 7.02
C GLY A 370 -12.02 -4.10 8.52
N MET A 371 -11.99 -5.31 9.08
CA MET A 371 -12.31 -5.62 10.48
C MET A 371 -11.20 -6.46 11.12
N VAL A 372 -10.10 -5.81 11.53
CA VAL A 372 -8.87 -6.51 11.93
C VAL A 372 -9.00 -7.40 13.17
N GLY A 373 -9.90 -7.07 14.09
CA GLY A 373 -10.04 -7.79 15.35
C GLY A 373 -11.22 -8.76 15.39
N ALA A 374 -11.88 -8.98 14.25
CA ALA A 374 -12.90 -10.02 14.12
C ALA A 374 -12.29 -11.41 14.36
N TYR A 375 -13.03 -12.27 15.04
CA TYR A 375 -12.71 -13.67 15.29
C TYR A 375 -11.32 -13.89 15.92
N ASP A 376 -11.09 -13.33 17.12
CA ASP A 376 -9.80 -13.32 17.83
C ASP A 376 -8.64 -12.78 16.98
N TRP A 377 -8.89 -11.67 16.27
CA TRP A 377 -7.90 -11.05 15.39
C TRP A 377 -7.43 -11.91 14.20
N ASP A 378 -8.16 -12.97 13.85
CA ASP A 378 -8.03 -13.57 12.51
C ASP A 378 -8.35 -12.50 11.44
N GLY A 379 -9.35 -11.68 11.72
CA GLY A 379 -9.78 -10.54 10.93
C GLY A 379 -10.86 -10.90 9.91
N GLY A 380 -11.37 -9.89 9.20
CA GLY A 380 -12.44 -10.06 8.23
C GLY A 380 -12.72 -8.80 7.44
N VAL A 381 -13.73 -8.88 6.58
CA VAL A 381 -14.20 -7.79 5.74
C VAL A 381 -15.73 -7.68 5.79
N LEU A 382 -16.25 -6.48 5.58
CA LEU A 382 -17.70 -6.24 5.48
C LEU A 382 -17.95 -5.31 4.31
N LYS A 383 -18.85 -5.68 3.40
CA LYS A 383 -19.33 -4.79 2.34
C LYS A 383 -20.67 -4.21 2.75
N GLU A 384 -20.78 -2.89 2.77
CA GLU A 384 -22.04 -2.18 2.94
C GLU A 384 -22.38 -1.50 1.63
N GLY A 385 -23.46 -1.93 0.97
CA GLY A 385 -23.90 -1.35 -0.29
C GLY A 385 -25.37 -1.01 -0.31
N ILE A 386 -25.82 -0.45 -1.43
CA ILE A 386 -27.21 0.01 -1.63
C ILE A 386 -28.23 -1.13 -1.42
N ASN A 387 -27.84 -2.37 -1.75
CA ASN A 387 -28.69 -3.56 -1.65
C ASN A 387 -28.63 -4.24 -0.28
N GLY A 388 -27.88 -3.69 0.68
CA GLY A 388 -27.72 -4.23 2.03
C GLY A 388 -26.26 -4.53 2.39
N ARG A 389 -26.09 -5.19 3.53
CA ARG A 389 -24.79 -5.55 4.10
C ARG A 389 -24.47 -7.00 3.78
N ILE A 390 -23.25 -7.23 3.31
CA ILE A 390 -22.69 -8.56 3.06
C ILE A 390 -21.48 -8.71 3.98
N MET A 391 -21.54 -9.70 4.85
CA MET A 391 -20.50 -9.99 5.83
C MET A 391 -20.19 -11.48 5.77
N PRO A 392 -19.06 -11.86 5.16
CA PRO A 392 -18.65 -13.26 5.11
C PRO A 392 -18.48 -13.82 6.53
N PRO A 393 -18.99 -15.04 6.79
CA PRO A 393 -18.77 -15.71 8.07
C PRO A 393 -17.29 -16.13 8.22
N ARG A 394 -16.87 -16.51 9.44
CA ARG A 394 -15.49 -16.98 9.68
C ARG A 394 -15.15 -18.19 8.80
N GLU A 395 -16.10 -19.10 8.67
CA GLU A 395 -15.97 -20.38 7.96
C GLU A 395 -15.63 -20.17 6.48
N ALA A 396 -16.10 -19.07 5.89
CA ALA A 396 -15.81 -18.69 4.50
C ALA A 396 -14.30 -18.48 4.26
N PHE A 397 -13.52 -18.18 5.29
CA PHE A 397 -12.07 -18.00 5.21
C PHE A 397 -11.27 -19.16 5.80
N GLU A 398 -11.91 -20.22 6.29
CA GLU A 398 -11.25 -21.30 7.04
C GLU A 398 -10.18 -22.05 6.23
N SER A 399 -10.41 -22.22 4.92
CA SER A 399 -9.43 -22.84 4.00
C SER A 399 -8.10 -22.08 3.96
N GLU A 400 -8.14 -20.76 4.15
CA GLU A 400 -7.00 -19.86 4.08
C GLU A 400 -6.46 -19.43 5.46
N PHE A 401 -7.33 -19.44 6.46
CA PHE A 401 -7.11 -19.07 7.86
C PHE A 401 -7.64 -20.19 8.77
N PRO A 402 -6.93 -21.32 8.84
CA PRO A 402 -7.42 -22.52 9.52
C PRO A 402 -7.39 -22.36 11.05
N LEU A 403 -8.28 -23.07 11.73
CA LEU A 403 -8.52 -22.96 13.18
C LEU A 403 -7.26 -23.17 14.04
N GLU A 404 -6.28 -23.96 13.60
CA GLU A 404 -5.03 -24.15 14.35
C GLU A 404 -4.20 -22.86 14.48
N LEU A 405 -4.51 -21.84 13.67
CA LEU A 405 -3.81 -20.55 13.66
C LEU A 405 -4.63 -19.42 14.29
N LYS A 406 -5.80 -19.70 14.88
CA LYS A 406 -6.72 -18.70 15.47
C LYS A 406 -6.05 -17.72 16.44
N ASN A 407 -5.01 -18.16 17.17
CA ASN A 407 -4.29 -17.32 18.13
C ASN A 407 -3.10 -16.54 17.53
N HIS A 408 -2.86 -16.63 16.21
CA HIS A 408 -1.75 -15.95 15.56
C HIS A 408 -2.04 -14.47 15.23
N ALA A 409 -3.30 -14.04 15.38
CA ALA A 409 -3.75 -12.67 15.10
C ALA A 409 -3.34 -12.19 13.70
N ALA A 410 -3.93 -12.79 12.67
CA ALA A 410 -3.55 -12.58 11.27
C ALA A 410 -3.82 -11.16 10.75
N TYR A 411 -4.81 -10.47 11.34
CA TYR A 411 -5.27 -9.12 10.98
C TYR A 411 -5.79 -9.02 9.54
N LEU A 412 -6.57 -9.98 9.08
CA LEU A 412 -7.27 -9.83 7.79
C LEU A 412 -8.16 -8.58 7.81
N GLY A 413 -8.14 -7.82 6.72
CA GLY A 413 -8.82 -6.52 6.64
C GLY A 413 -7.99 -5.37 7.24
N TYR A 414 -6.71 -5.59 7.52
CA TYR A 414 -5.81 -4.47 7.85
C TYR A 414 -5.78 -3.45 6.72
N THR A 415 -5.84 -3.94 5.49
CA THR A 415 -6.13 -3.14 4.28
C THR A 415 -7.19 -3.82 3.45
N VAL A 416 -8.01 -3.02 2.78
CA VAL A 416 -8.99 -3.48 1.80
C VAL A 416 -8.88 -2.66 0.52
N SER A 417 -9.13 -3.29 -0.62
CA SER A 417 -9.26 -2.61 -1.91
C SER A 417 -10.09 -3.45 -2.88
N SER A 418 -10.20 -3.03 -4.14
CA SER A 418 -10.82 -3.80 -5.20
C SER A 418 -10.06 -3.65 -6.50
N VAL A 419 -10.09 -4.68 -7.35
CA VAL A 419 -9.52 -4.67 -8.70
C VAL A 419 -10.58 -5.17 -9.68
N VAL A 420 -10.53 -4.66 -10.92
CA VAL A 420 -11.35 -5.15 -12.02
C VAL A 420 -10.44 -5.97 -12.93
N VAL A 421 -10.80 -7.21 -13.24
CA VAL A 421 -10.03 -8.09 -14.13
C VAL A 421 -10.78 -8.31 -15.45
N GLY A 422 -10.06 -8.71 -16.50
CA GLY A 422 -10.46 -8.57 -17.91
C GLY A 422 -11.88 -8.95 -18.35
N ASP A 423 -12.58 -9.83 -17.63
CA ASP A 423 -14.00 -10.12 -17.87
C ASP A 423 -14.95 -9.09 -17.20
N TRP A 424 -14.46 -7.87 -16.93
CA TRP A 424 -15.14 -6.84 -16.11
C TRP A 424 -15.55 -7.34 -14.72
N LYS A 425 -14.83 -8.34 -14.25
CA LYS A 425 -15.09 -9.04 -13.00
C LYS A 425 -14.41 -8.28 -11.87
N ARG A 426 -15.16 -7.92 -10.84
CA ARG A 426 -14.61 -7.25 -9.65
C ARG A 426 -14.13 -8.29 -8.64
N LEU A 427 -12.87 -8.20 -8.27
CA LEU A 427 -12.29 -8.91 -7.14
C LEU A 427 -12.03 -7.92 -6.01
N TYR A 428 -12.34 -8.32 -4.79
CA TYR A 428 -11.98 -7.61 -3.58
C TYR A 428 -10.62 -8.11 -3.09
N VAL A 429 -9.84 -7.20 -2.52
CA VAL A 429 -8.49 -7.46 -2.02
C VAL A 429 -8.49 -7.20 -0.53
N ALA A 430 -7.95 -8.13 0.26
CA ALA A 430 -7.77 -7.94 1.69
C ALA A 430 -6.36 -8.38 2.15
N GLY A 431 -5.73 -7.52 2.93
CA GLY A 431 -4.42 -7.74 3.52
C GLY A 431 -4.50 -8.30 4.94
N ALA A 432 -3.64 -9.27 5.24
CA ALA A 432 -3.46 -9.90 6.55
C ALA A 432 -1.98 -9.89 6.93
N PRO A 433 -1.40 -8.72 7.27
CA PRO A 433 0.05 -8.53 7.38
C PRO A 433 0.72 -9.29 8.52
N ARG A 434 -0.06 -9.84 9.46
CA ARG A 434 0.46 -10.64 10.58
C ARG A 434 0.27 -12.14 10.41
N PHE A 435 -0.38 -12.60 9.34
CA PHE A 435 -0.61 -14.02 9.09
C PHE A 435 0.71 -14.83 9.16
N LYS A 436 0.80 -15.79 10.10
CA LYS A 436 2.01 -16.57 10.41
C LYS A 436 3.28 -15.73 10.67
N HIS A 437 3.13 -14.47 11.08
CA HIS A 437 4.20 -13.46 11.17
C HIS A 437 4.95 -13.26 9.84
N LYS A 438 4.25 -13.52 8.74
CA LYS A 438 4.72 -13.39 7.38
C LYS A 438 4.03 -12.21 6.72
N GLY A 439 2.70 -12.27 6.72
CA GLY A 439 1.87 -11.41 5.91
C GLY A 439 1.33 -12.17 4.72
N LYS A 440 0.11 -11.83 4.34
CA LYS A 440 -0.66 -12.48 3.28
C LYS A 440 -1.58 -11.45 2.64
N VAL A 441 -1.84 -11.59 1.35
CA VAL A 441 -2.92 -10.89 0.66
C VAL A 441 -3.79 -11.92 -0.02
N ILE A 442 -5.11 -11.74 0.11
CA ILE A 442 -6.12 -12.53 -0.57
C ILE A 442 -6.87 -11.66 -1.59
N LEU A 443 -7.16 -12.23 -2.75
CA LEU A 443 -8.11 -11.70 -3.72
C LEU A 443 -9.30 -12.65 -3.72
N PHE A 444 -10.52 -12.13 -3.69
CA PHE A 444 -11.75 -12.92 -3.63
C PHE A 444 -12.93 -12.16 -4.23
N GLU A 445 -13.91 -12.87 -4.74
CA GLU A 445 -15.24 -12.32 -5.05
C GLU A 445 -16.11 -12.35 -3.79
N LEU A 446 -17.15 -11.51 -3.74
CA LEU A 446 -18.20 -11.64 -2.74
C LEU A 446 -19.48 -12.02 -3.49
N GLY A 447 -19.97 -13.25 -3.25
CA GLY A 447 -21.30 -13.67 -3.68
C GLY A 447 -22.40 -12.92 -2.93
N ASP A 448 -23.62 -12.93 -3.48
CA ASP A 448 -24.80 -12.35 -2.82
C ASP A 448 -25.15 -13.05 -1.49
N ASP A 449 -24.66 -14.28 -1.31
CA ASP A 449 -24.75 -15.11 -0.10
C ASP A 449 -23.63 -14.85 0.93
N GLY A 450 -22.65 -14.01 0.59
CA GLY A 450 -21.50 -13.68 1.45
C GLY A 450 -20.38 -14.71 1.44
N GLU A 451 -20.48 -15.77 0.63
CA GLU A 451 -19.40 -16.75 0.43
C GLU A 451 -18.37 -16.19 -0.58
N PRO A 452 -17.07 -16.22 -0.25
CA PRO A 452 -16.04 -15.75 -1.16
C PRO A 452 -15.72 -16.78 -2.25
N ASN A 453 -15.80 -16.36 -3.52
CA ASN A 453 -15.43 -17.20 -4.67
C ASN A 453 -14.03 -16.81 -5.20
N GLU A 454 -13.24 -17.81 -5.61
CA GLU A 454 -11.84 -17.68 -6.10
C GLU A 454 -10.88 -16.95 -5.15
N ILE A 455 -10.16 -17.68 -4.30
CA ILE A 455 -9.13 -17.10 -3.42
C ILE A 455 -7.72 -17.28 -4.00
N HIS A 456 -7.06 -16.18 -4.40
CA HIS A 456 -5.63 -16.20 -4.76
C HIS A 456 -4.77 -15.69 -3.61
N VAL A 457 -3.67 -16.40 -3.31
CA VAL A 457 -2.89 -16.19 -2.10
C VAL A 457 -1.42 -15.95 -2.43
N SER A 458 -0.88 -14.87 -1.89
CA SER A 458 0.56 -14.59 -1.89
C SER A 458 1.10 -14.53 -0.46
N LEU A 459 2.29 -15.09 -0.23
CA LEU A 459 2.92 -15.21 1.10
C LEU A 459 4.36 -14.72 1.06
N GLN A 460 4.78 -13.94 2.07
CA GLN A 460 6.18 -13.57 2.26
C GLN A 460 6.53 -13.37 3.74
N ILE A 461 7.75 -13.70 4.18
CA ILE A 461 8.15 -13.76 5.60
C ILE A 461 8.42 -12.38 6.24
N GLY A 462 7.92 -12.16 7.46
CA GLY A 462 8.39 -11.17 8.45
C GLY A 462 8.30 -9.70 8.07
N SER A 463 7.70 -9.37 6.94
CA SER A 463 7.86 -8.06 6.29
C SER A 463 6.65 -7.15 6.44
N TYR A 464 5.62 -7.60 7.18
CA TYR A 464 4.32 -6.93 7.26
C TYR A 464 3.66 -6.85 5.87
N TYR A 465 3.86 -7.89 5.05
CA TYR A 465 3.38 -7.97 3.67
C TYR A 465 1.85 -7.94 3.59
N GLY A 466 1.30 -7.04 2.78
CA GLY A 466 -0.14 -6.80 2.71
C GLY A 466 -0.64 -5.76 3.71
N SER A 467 0.24 -4.89 4.22
CA SER A 467 -0.17 -3.77 5.08
C SER A 467 -0.58 -2.52 4.33
N GLU A 468 -0.39 -2.51 3.01
CA GLU A 468 -0.85 -1.51 2.06
C GLU A 468 -1.02 -2.20 0.71
N VAL A 469 -2.14 -1.93 0.03
CA VAL A 469 -2.45 -2.49 -1.30
C VAL A 469 -3.02 -1.39 -2.19
N CYS A 470 -2.71 -1.43 -3.48
CA CYS A 470 -3.20 -0.42 -4.43
C CYS A 470 -3.36 -1.04 -5.81
N GLY A 471 -4.59 -1.07 -6.33
CA GLY A 471 -4.88 -1.47 -7.71
C GLY A 471 -4.71 -0.27 -8.65
N LEU A 472 -4.01 -0.46 -9.77
CA LEU A 472 -3.80 0.55 -10.79
C LEU A 472 -4.32 0.06 -12.15
N ASP A 473 -5.21 0.85 -12.74
CA ASP A 473 -5.54 0.88 -14.16
C ASP A 473 -4.65 1.96 -14.80
N ILE A 474 -3.63 1.51 -15.54
CA ILE A 474 -2.54 2.39 -15.99
C ILE A 474 -2.88 3.02 -17.32
N ASP A 475 -3.49 2.27 -18.25
CA ASP A 475 -3.89 2.77 -19.56
C ASP A 475 -5.32 3.32 -19.63
N GLN A 476 -6.03 3.31 -18.49
CA GLN A 476 -7.37 3.88 -18.29
C GLN A 476 -8.45 3.19 -19.13
N ASP A 477 -8.31 1.88 -19.33
CA ASP A 477 -9.28 1.07 -20.08
C ASP A 477 -10.46 0.56 -19.21
N GLY A 478 -10.41 0.79 -17.89
CA GLY A 478 -11.38 0.35 -16.90
C GLY A 478 -11.05 -0.99 -16.25
N ILE A 479 -9.96 -1.65 -16.65
CA ILE A 479 -9.45 -2.90 -16.11
C ILE A 479 -8.17 -2.60 -15.32
N THR A 480 -8.02 -3.24 -14.17
CA THR A 480 -6.81 -3.11 -13.36
C THR A 480 -5.66 -3.92 -13.97
N ASP A 481 -4.61 -3.23 -14.40
CA ASP A 481 -3.40 -3.83 -14.95
C ASP A 481 -2.51 -4.48 -13.88
N VAL A 482 -2.36 -3.76 -12.76
CA VAL A 482 -1.38 -4.06 -11.73
C VAL A 482 -1.99 -3.93 -10.33
N LEU A 483 -1.72 -4.92 -9.48
CA LEU A 483 -1.91 -4.83 -8.04
C LEU A 483 -0.57 -4.63 -7.35
N LEU A 484 -0.43 -3.55 -6.59
CA LEU A 484 0.71 -3.28 -5.73
C LEU A 484 0.43 -3.83 -4.33
N VAL A 485 1.41 -4.50 -3.74
CA VAL A 485 1.35 -4.97 -2.35
C VAL A 485 2.61 -4.55 -1.62
N ALA A 486 2.45 -3.76 -0.56
CA ALA A 486 3.56 -3.31 0.24
C ALA A 486 3.92 -4.28 1.38
N ALA A 487 5.20 -4.24 1.74
CA ALA A 487 5.79 -4.95 2.86
C ALA A 487 6.79 -4.01 3.55
N PRO A 488 6.31 -2.96 4.25
CA PRO A 488 7.15 -1.86 4.73
C PRO A 488 8.17 -2.30 5.79
N MET A 489 7.95 -3.42 6.48
CA MET A 489 8.92 -3.96 7.45
C MET A 489 9.88 -4.99 6.81
N PHE A 490 9.90 -5.10 5.47
CA PHE A 490 10.84 -5.97 4.78
C PHE A 490 12.30 -5.67 5.17
N LEU A 491 13.02 -6.68 5.65
CA LEU A 491 14.43 -6.54 6.05
C LEU A 491 15.37 -6.65 4.83
N GLY A 492 16.05 -5.54 4.54
CA GLY A 492 17.07 -5.45 3.50
C GLY A 492 18.45 -5.96 3.94
N SER A 493 19.47 -5.66 3.13
CA SER A 493 20.86 -5.99 3.46
C SER A 493 21.27 -5.37 4.80
N GLY A 494 21.81 -6.19 5.71
CA GLY A 494 22.25 -5.75 7.04
C GLY A 494 21.15 -5.72 8.11
N ASN A 495 20.04 -6.44 7.92
CA ASN A 495 18.91 -6.55 8.87
C ASN A 495 18.24 -5.21 9.22
N LYS A 496 18.18 -4.29 8.26
CA LYS A 496 17.50 -3.01 8.42
C LYS A 496 16.16 -2.98 7.68
N GLU A 497 15.17 -2.23 8.19
CA GLU A 497 13.79 -2.15 7.67
C GLU A 497 13.71 -1.35 6.35
N ALA A 498 14.02 -2.03 5.25
CA ALA A 498 13.93 -1.50 3.91
C ALA A 498 12.53 -1.09 3.49
N GLY A 499 11.58 -1.97 3.75
CA GLY A 499 10.33 -1.91 3.02
C GLY A 499 10.51 -2.32 1.56
N ARG A 500 9.42 -2.79 0.98
CA ARG A 500 9.34 -3.14 -0.44
C ARG A 500 7.91 -3.00 -0.91
N VAL A 501 7.73 -2.64 -2.17
CA VAL A 501 6.44 -2.74 -2.86
C VAL A 501 6.59 -3.79 -3.96
N TYR A 502 5.71 -4.78 -3.93
CA TYR A 502 5.62 -5.84 -4.93
C TYR A 502 4.64 -5.42 -6.01
N ILE A 503 5.00 -5.67 -7.26
CA ILE A 503 4.18 -5.38 -8.44
C ILE A 503 3.62 -6.71 -8.94
N TYR A 504 2.32 -6.92 -8.79
CA TYR A 504 1.62 -8.05 -9.38
C TYR A 504 0.92 -7.56 -10.64
N THR A 505 1.59 -7.68 -11.78
CA THR A 505 0.85 -7.85 -13.04
C THR A 505 0.01 -9.11 -12.88
N LEU A 506 -1.18 -9.20 -13.47
CA LEU A 506 -1.96 -10.45 -13.50
C LEU A 506 -1.23 -11.62 -14.22
N SER A 507 0.05 -11.42 -14.56
CA SER A 507 1.06 -12.42 -14.89
C SER A 507 2.48 -12.10 -14.32
N GLY A 508 2.59 -11.88 -13.01
CA GLY A 508 3.80 -12.02 -12.15
C GLY A 508 5.02 -11.05 -12.30
N SER A 509 5.63 -10.63 -11.17
CA SER A 509 6.96 -9.95 -11.14
C SER A 509 7.74 -10.04 -9.79
N GLU A 510 9.01 -9.59 -9.75
CA GLU A 510 9.80 -9.22 -8.54
C GLU A 510 10.93 -8.16 -8.83
N GLU A 511 11.23 -7.23 -7.90
CA GLU A 511 12.58 -7.00 -7.26
C GLU A 511 12.64 -5.83 -6.20
N LYS A 512 13.84 -5.51 -5.66
CA LYS A 512 14.17 -5.05 -4.27
C LYS A 512 14.36 -3.53 -4.01
N SER A 513 14.30 -3.12 -2.72
CA SER A 513 14.81 -1.82 -2.16
C SER A 513 15.39 -1.97 -0.72
N GLN A 514 16.01 -0.89 -0.19
CA GLN A 514 16.78 -0.72 1.08
C GLN A 514 16.11 0.24 2.13
N ASP A 515 16.66 0.28 3.36
CA ASP A 515 16.16 0.85 4.66
C ASP A 515 15.35 2.18 4.62
N ALA A 516 14.00 2.12 4.59
CA ALA A 516 13.14 3.30 4.46
C ALA A 516 11.65 3.15 4.92
N ARG A 517 11.18 1.95 5.27
CA ARG A 517 9.73 1.58 5.25
C ARG A 517 9.03 2.01 3.96
N PHE A 518 9.70 1.82 2.84
CA PHE A 518 9.16 2.09 1.52
C PHE A 518 7.88 1.27 1.28
N GLY A 519 6.80 1.96 0.86
CA GLY A 519 5.47 1.35 0.72
C GLY A 519 4.59 1.49 1.95
N TYR A 520 4.92 2.36 2.90
CA TYR A 520 4.07 2.61 4.07
C TYR A 520 2.69 3.17 3.68
N ALA A 521 2.65 3.99 2.63
CA ALA A 521 1.43 4.52 2.03
C ALA A 521 1.58 4.48 0.51
N LEU A 522 0.50 4.13 -0.19
CA LEU A 522 0.43 4.13 -1.65
C LEU A 522 -0.72 5.03 -2.12
N ALA A 523 -0.52 5.74 -3.22
CA ALA A 523 -1.61 6.40 -3.92
C ALA A 523 -1.42 6.22 -5.42
N ALA A 524 -2.42 5.63 -6.08
CA ALA A 524 -2.60 5.81 -7.51
C ALA A 524 -2.86 7.30 -7.75
N THR A 525 -2.23 7.85 -8.77
CA THR A 525 -2.40 9.26 -9.13
C THR A 525 -2.77 9.35 -10.59
N PRO A 526 -3.69 10.25 -10.97
CA PRO A 526 -3.88 10.56 -12.38
C PRO A 526 -2.55 10.97 -13.03
N ASP A 527 -2.53 10.95 -14.36
CA ASP A 527 -1.41 11.28 -15.23
C ASP A 527 -0.70 12.61 -14.89
N LEU A 528 0.39 12.55 -14.09
CA LEU A 528 1.13 13.71 -13.60
C LEU A 528 2.04 14.28 -14.68
N ASN A 529 2.60 13.41 -15.53
CA ASN A 529 3.53 13.83 -16.60
C ASN A 529 2.84 14.12 -17.94
N HIS A 530 1.53 13.92 -18.01
CA HIS A 530 0.71 14.20 -19.16
C HIS A 530 1.02 13.34 -20.39
N ASP A 531 1.39 12.08 -20.21
CA ASP A 531 1.64 11.12 -21.29
C ASP A 531 0.45 10.17 -21.58
N GLY A 532 -0.60 10.23 -20.75
CA GLY A 532 -1.82 9.44 -20.88
C GLY A 532 -1.89 8.22 -19.97
N PHE A 533 -0.89 7.98 -19.12
CA PHE A 533 -0.85 6.84 -18.21
C PHE A 533 -1.00 7.27 -16.74
N THR A 534 -1.62 6.43 -15.92
CA THR A 534 -1.72 6.63 -14.47
C THR A 534 -0.34 6.48 -13.83
N ASP A 535 -0.05 7.36 -12.87
CA ASP A 535 1.21 7.40 -12.13
C ASP A 535 1.05 6.83 -10.70
N LEU A 536 2.17 6.65 -10.00
CA LEU A 536 2.18 6.09 -8.64
C LEU A 536 3.02 6.94 -7.68
N LEU A 537 2.45 7.18 -6.49
CA LEU A 537 3.17 7.70 -5.33
C LEU A 537 3.42 6.62 -4.28
N VAL A 538 4.63 6.64 -3.75
CA VAL A 538 5.04 5.73 -2.66
C VAL A 538 5.63 6.51 -1.50
N GLY A 539 5.06 6.34 -0.31
CA GLY A 539 5.54 6.92 0.94
C GLY A 539 6.62 6.07 1.64
N ALA A 540 7.62 6.74 2.20
CA ALA A 540 8.71 6.14 2.97
C ALA A 540 9.03 7.00 4.21
N PRO A 541 8.16 7.02 5.23
CA PRO A 541 8.21 7.99 6.33
C PRO A 541 9.41 7.83 7.27
N LEU A 542 10.07 6.67 7.31
CA LEU A 542 11.23 6.47 8.19
C LEU A 542 12.58 6.76 7.54
N GLU A 543 12.57 7.06 6.24
CA GLU A 543 13.78 7.42 5.52
C GLU A 543 14.42 8.72 6.07
N ASP A 544 15.71 8.91 5.81
CA ASP A 544 16.46 10.10 6.23
C ASP A 544 16.37 10.37 7.75
N GLU A 545 16.52 9.34 8.58
CA GLU A 545 16.44 9.41 10.05
C GLU A 545 15.07 9.86 10.55
N HIS A 546 13.99 9.21 10.07
CA HIS A 546 12.61 9.57 10.40
C HIS A 546 12.15 10.93 9.88
N ARG A 547 12.89 11.57 8.97
CA ARG A 547 12.43 12.79 8.28
C ARG A 547 11.41 12.46 7.20
N GLY A 548 11.55 11.30 6.57
CA GLY A 548 10.63 10.73 5.59
C GLY A 548 10.84 11.26 4.17
N ALA A 549 10.33 10.51 3.20
CA ALA A 549 10.37 10.85 1.77
C ALA A 549 9.13 10.30 1.03
N ILE A 550 8.88 10.85 -0.16
CA ILE A 550 7.98 10.26 -1.14
C ILE A 550 8.68 10.05 -2.49
N TYR A 551 8.19 9.09 -3.25
CA TYR A 551 8.70 8.71 -4.56
C TYR A 551 7.59 8.77 -5.60
N VAL A 552 7.93 9.27 -6.79
CA VAL A 552 7.02 9.32 -7.93
C VAL A 552 7.52 8.36 -9.01
N TYR A 553 6.63 7.48 -9.46
CA TYR A 553 6.88 6.51 -10.54
C TYR A 553 5.89 6.75 -11.67
N HIS A 554 6.37 6.68 -12.92
CA HIS A 554 5.50 6.83 -14.08
C HIS A 554 4.92 5.50 -14.57
N GLY A 555 3.71 5.56 -15.11
CA GLY A 555 3.16 4.54 -15.99
C GLY A 555 3.86 4.49 -17.35
N ASP A 556 3.87 3.33 -18.00
CA ASP A 556 4.34 3.11 -19.37
C ASP A 556 3.58 1.94 -20.00
N GLY A 557 2.53 2.24 -20.76
CA GLY A 557 1.58 1.22 -21.24
C GLY A 557 0.77 0.64 -20.08
N ILE A 558 0.88 -0.66 -19.86
CA ILE A 558 0.21 -1.40 -18.78
C ILE A 558 1.17 -1.71 -17.60
N TYR A 559 2.31 -1.03 -17.51
CA TYR A 559 3.35 -1.27 -16.51
C TYR A 559 3.72 0.01 -15.77
N ILE A 560 4.22 -0.13 -14.55
CA ILE A 560 4.90 0.95 -13.82
C ILE A 560 6.40 0.87 -14.07
N THR A 561 7.03 2.01 -14.32
CA THR A 561 8.49 2.12 -14.49
C THR A 561 9.23 1.66 -13.23
N HIS A 562 10.34 0.93 -13.39
CA HIS A 562 11.09 0.40 -12.23
C HIS A 562 11.86 1.46 -11.44
N ASN A 563 12.24 2.57 -12.08
CA ASN A 563 13.01 3.64 -11.45
C ASN A 563 12.08 4.82 -11.17
N TYR A 564 12.13 5.34 -9.95
CA TYR A 564 11.43 6.57 -9.63
C TYR A 564 11.95 7.72 -10.49
N LYS A 565 11.06 8.65 -10.79
CA LYS A 565 11.29 9.83 -11.62
C LYS A 565 11.64 11.05 -10.79
N GLN A 566 11.09 11.10 -9.57
CA GLN A 566 11.47 12.08 -8.57
C GLN A 566 11.34 11.47 -7.17
N ARG A 567 12.33 11.78 -6.35
CA ARG A 567 12.32 11.51 -4.90
C ARG A 567 12.26 12.85 -4.20
N ILE A 568 11.30 13.02 -3.30
CA ILE A 568 11.08 14.25 -2.54
C ILE A 568 11.34 13.94 -1.08
N ALA A 569 12.45 14.45 -0.56
CA ALA A 569 12.84 14.26 0.83
C ALA A 569 12.14 15.28 1.73
N GLY A 570 11.64 14.88 2.88
CA GLY A 570 10.99 15.78 3.84
C GLY A 570 11.90 16.93 4.25
N TYR A 571 13.19 16.68 4.48
CA TYR A 571 14.17 17.72 4.80
C TYR A 571 14.39 18.76 3.69
N SER A 572 14.10 18.41 2.44
CA SER A 572 14.21 19.33 1.30
C SER A 572 13.03 20.31 1.21
N ILE A 573 11.90 19.93 1.81
CA ILE A 573 10.68 20.74 1.95
C ILE A 573 10.79 21.64 3.19
N SER A 574 11.07 21.04 4.35
CA SER A 574 11.35 21.76 5.58
C SER A 574 12.19 20.90 6.54
N PRO A 575 13.21 21.48 7.21
CA PRO A 575 14.05 20.75 8.15
C PRO A 575 13.29 20.26 9.40
N SER A 576 12.09 20.79 9.67
CA SER A 576 11.27 20.40 10.83
C SER A 576 10.40 19.17 10.59
N LEU A 577 10.25 18.72 9.34
CA LEU A 577 9.36 17.61 9.00
C LEU A 577 9.90 16.28 9.53
N LYS A 578 8.98 15.49 10.08
CA LYS A 578 9.20 14.11 10.51
C LYS A 578 8.09 13.23 9.98
N TYR A 579 8.42 11.97 9.68
CA TYR A 579 7.50 10.99 9.11
C TYR A 579 6.77 11.50 7.86
N PHE A 580 7.43 12.33 7.05
CA PHE A 580 6.88 12.83 5.79
C PHE A 580 6.63 11.66 4.82
N GLY A 581 5.43 11.59 4.26
CA GLY A 581 5.02 10.45 3.42
C GLY A 581 4.33 9.32 4.19
N ARG A 582 3.86 9.58 5.43
CA ARG A 582 3.09 8.60 6.20
C ARG A 582 1.66 8.40 5.69
N SER A 583 1.13 9.36 4.95
CA SER A 583 -0.15 9.29 4.25
C SER A 583 -0.05 10.17 3.01
N VAL A 584 -0.67 9.76 1.91
CA VAL A 584 -0.60 10.46 0.62
C VAL A 584 -1.97 10.46 -0.06
N SER A 585 -2.29 11.55 -0.75
CA SER A 585 -3.49 11.69 -1.58
C SER A 585 -3.18 12.63 -2.74
N ALA A 586 -3.52 12.23 -3.98
CA ALA A 586 -3.17 12.98 -5.18
C ALA A 586 -4.12 12.63 -6.34
N GLN A 587 -5.34 13.14 -6.24
CA GLN A 587 -6.48 12.93 -7.13
C GLN A 587 -7.07 14.25 -7.65
N LEU A 588 -6.83 15.37 -6.96
CA LEU A 588 -7.42 16.66 -7.27
C LEU A 588 -6.36 17.74 -7.55
N ASP A 589 -6.71 18.66 -8.43
CA ASP A 589 -6.12 19.99 -8.50
C ASP A 589 -6.65 20.80 -7.31
N LEU A 590 -5.79 21.22 -6.39
CA LEU A 590 -6.16 21.99 -5.21
C LEU A 590 -5.83 23.49 -5.32
N ASP A 591 -4.93 23.91 -6.20
CA ASP A 591 -4.55 25.31 -6.36
C ASP A 591 -5.16 26.05 -7.57
N GLY A 592 -5.89 25.33 -8.41
CA GLY A 592 -6.70 25.88 -9.51
C GLY A 592 -5.94 26.09 -10.82
N ASP A 593 -4.81 25.40 -11.02
CA ASP A 593 -4.00 25.51 -12.24
C ASP A 593 -4.22 24.39 -13.28
N ASP A 594 -5.27 23.57 -13.07
CA ASP A 594 -5.65 22.39 -13.86
C ASP A 594 -4.61 21.24 -13.81
N LEU A 595 -3.66 21.28 -12.88
CA LEU A 595 -2.71 20.19 -12.64
C LEU A 595 -3.02 19.49 -11.31
N ILE A 596 -2.77 18.19 -11.25
CA ILE A 596 -3.00 17.41 -10.02
C ILE A 596 -1.96 17.80 -8.96
N ASP A 597 -2.44 18.06 -7.75
CA ASP A 597 -1.58 18.37 -6.60
C ASP A 597 -1.40 17.16 -5.69
N LEU A 598 -0.34 17.19 -4.88
CA LEU A 598 0.00 16.12 -3.94
C LEU A 598 -0.20 16.60 -2.51
N ALA A 599 -1.13 15.96 -1.79
CA ALA A 599 -1.29 16.09 -0.35
C ALA A 599 -0.51 15.00 0.39
N VAL A 600 0.35 15.41 1.33
CA VAL A 600 1.26 14.50 2.05
C VAL A 600 1.20 14.75 3.55
N GLY A 601 0.89 13.72 4.33
CA GLY A 601 0.93 13.75 5.78
C GLY A 601 2.34 13.63 6.34
N ALA A 602 2.56 14.30 7.47
CA ALA A 602 3.76 14.25 8.29
C ALA A 602 3.35 14.39 9.77
N GLN A 603 4.28 14.19 10.70
CA GLN A 603 3.98 14.38 12.11
C GLN A 603 3.75 15.86 12.43
N GLY A 604 2.54 16.21 12.89
CA GLY A 604 2.18 17.59 13.24
C GLY A 604 2.07 18.52 12.03
N SER A 605 2.08 17.98 10.80
CA SER A 605 2.02 18.78 9.58
C SER A 605 1.36 18.02 8.42
N ALA A 606 0.76 18.76 7.50
CA ALA A 606 0.32 18.27 6.21
C ALA A 606 0.88 19.20 5.13
N VAL A 607 1.33 18.66 4.02
CA VAL A 607 2.05 19.40 2.98
C VAL A 607 1.31 19.25 1.66
N LEU A 608 1.04 20.38 1.00
CA LEU A 608 0.59 20.42 -0.38
C LEU A 608 1.79 20.75 -1.29
N LEU A 609 2.03 19.89 -2.28
CA LEU A 609 3.02 20.09 -3.33
C LEU A 609 2.31 20.23 -4.66
N SER A 610 2.49 21.37 -5.32
CA SER A 610 1.87 21.61 -6.62
C SER A 610 2.64 20.96 -7.76
N SER A 611 1.93 20.51 -8.77
CA SER A 611 2.55 20.11 -10.04
C SER A 611 3.00 21.33 -10.85
N ARG A 612 3.95 21.15 -11.77
CA ARG A 612 4.38 22.19 -12.71
C ARG A 612 4.05 21.76 -14.13
N SER A 613 3.62 22.73 -14.94
CA SER A 613 3.34 22.48 -16.35
C SER A 613 4.57 21.94 -17.10
N ILE A 614 4.36 20.89 -17.90
CA ILE A 614 5.39 20.27 -18.74
C ILE A 614 5.30 20.83 -20.16
N VAL A 615 6.44 21.21 -20.72
CA VAL A 615 6.54 21.80 -22.05
C VAL A 615 7.50 21.01 -22.93
N GLN A 616 7.00 20.58 -24.09
CA GLN A 616 7.76 19.97 -25.17
C GLN A 616 8.15 21.04 -26.18
N ILE A 617 9.44 21.15 -26.50
CA ILE A 617 9.96 22.11 -27.48
C ILE A 617 10.43 21.38 -28.72
N ASN A 618 9.62 21.45 -29.76
CA ASN A 618 9.99 20.98 -31.09
C ASN A 618 10.83 22.04 -31.78
N VAL A 619 11.97 21.63 -32.35
CA VAL A 619 12.86 22.54 -33.05
C VAL A 619 13.18 22.01 -34.43
N SER A 620 13.00 22.86 -35.43
CA SER A 620 13.46 22.61 -36.79
C SER A 620 14.62 23.54 -37.13
N LEU A 621 15.61 22.99 -37.85
CA LEU A 621 16.83 23.71 -38.21
C LEU A 621 17.08 23.55 -39.71
N LYS A 622 17.19 24.67 -40.43
CA LYS A 622 17.46 24.74 -41.88
C LYS A 622 18.65 25.66 -42.14
N PHE A 623 19.45 25.33 -43.15
CA PHE A 623 20.60 26.13 -43.57
C PHE A 623 20.42 26.58 -45.01
N GLN A 624 20.74 27.85 -45.28
CA GLN A 624 20.71 28.42 -46.61
C GLN A 624 22.02 29.19 -46.87
N PRO A 625 22.82 28.78 -47.88
CA PRO A 625 22.71 27.55 -48.68
C PRO A 625 22.86 26.27 -47.83
N HIS A 626 22.42 25.12 -48.35
CA HIS A 626 22.46 23.83 -47.63
C HIS A 626 23.88 23.22 -47.52
N SER A 627 24.85 23.76 -48.26
CA SER A 627 26.25 23.38 -48.24
C SER A 627 27.15 24.61 -48.37
N ILE A 628 28.38 24.49 -47.87
CA ILE A 628 29.37 25.58 -47.87
C ILE A 628 30.18 25.51 -49.16
N ASN A 629 29.99 26.47 -50.06
CA ASN A 629 30.85 26.60 -51.23
C ASN A 629 32.13 27.37 -50.87
N VAL A 630 33.29 26.72 -51.05
CA VAL A 630 34.61 27.27 -50.74
C VAL A 630 35.16 28.08 -51.92
N ILE A 631 34.72 27.74 -53.14
CA ILE A 631 35.15 28.36 -54.40
C ILE A 631 34.37 29.66 -54.63
N GLN A 632 33.05 29.61 -54.46
CA GLN A 632 32.19 30.79 -54.56
C GLN A 632 32.01 31.41 -53.17
N LYS A 633 32.93 32.32 -52.83
CA LYS A 633 32.85 33.10 -51.58
C LYS A 633 31.76 34.17 -51.73
N THR A 634 30.67 34.01 -51.00
CA THR A 634 29.43 34.79 -51.19
C THR A 634 29.43 36.15 -50.51
N CYS A 635 30.41 36.45 -49.65
CA CYS A 635 30.47 37.70 -48.90
C CYS A 635 31.90 38.04 -48.44
N GLN A 636 32.09 39.27 -47.97
CA GLN A 636 33.35 39.72 -47.34
C GLN A 636 33.09 40.10 -45.88
N LYS A 637 33.79 39.45 -44.94
CA LYS A 637 33.65 39.67 -43.49
C LYS A 637 35.03 39.93 -42.87
N GLY A 638 35.17 41.06 -42.16
CA GLY A 638 36.46 41.46 -41.58
C GLY A 638 37.59 41.62 -42.61
N GLY A 639 37.26 42.04 -43.85
CA GLY A 639 38.22 42.19 -44.95
C GLY A 639 38.63 40.90 -45.65
N ARG A 640 38.10 39.74 -45.25
CA ARG A 640 38.38 38.42 -45.86
C ARG A 640 37.17 37.91 -46.61
N ASP A 641 37.41 37.35 -47.80
CA ASP A 641 36.38 36.62 -48.52
C ASP A 641 35.96 35.38 -47.73
N SER A 642 34.67 35.24 -47.51
CA SER A 642 34.08 34.20 -46.66
C SER A 642 32.84 33.60 -47.32
N ALA A 643 32.50 32.37 -46.95
CA ALA A 643 31.22 31.78 -47.32
C ALA A 643 30.18 32.15 -46.26
N CYS A 644 29.20 33.00 -46.59
CA CYS A 644 28.10 33.36 -45.70
C CYS A 644 26.94 32.38 -45.83
N LEU A 645 26.39 31.98 -44.69
CA LEU A 645 25.25 31.10 -44.57
C LEU A 645 24.28 31.68 -43.53
N ASN A 646 23.02 31.29 -43.63
CA ASN A 646 22.01 31.61 -42.64
C ASN A 646 21.42 30.30 -42.08
N ALA A 647 21.41 30.19 -40.74
CA ALA A 647 20.70 29.12 -40.06
C ALA A 647 19.34 29.62 -39.59
N THR A 648 18.25 29.09 -40.17
CA THR A 648 16.90 29.35 -39.69
C THR A 648 16.52 28.28 -38.66
N VAL A 649 16.31 28.71 -37.43
CA VAL A 649 15.87 27.87 -36.31
C VAL A 649 14.42 28.21 -36.00
N CYS A 650 13.52 27.24 -36.09
CA CYS A 650 12.13 27.43 -35.68
C CYS A 650 11.82 26.59 -34.45
N PHE A 651 11.16 27.21 -33.48
CA PHE A 651 10.70 26.60 -32.24
C PHE A 651 9.18 26.51 -32.24
N THR A 652 8.66 25.36 -31.85
CA THR A 652 7.23 25.12 -31.65
C THR A 652 7.07 24.52 -30.27
N ALA A 653 6.36 25.22 -29.37
CA ALA A 653 6.05 24.71 -28.05
C ALA A 653 4.74 23.92 -28.08
N VAL A 654 4.75 22.75 -27.46
CA VAL A 654 3.57 21.91 -27.22
C VAL A 654 3.50 21.68 -25.71
N SER A 655 2.34 21.94 -25.12
CA SER A 655 2.08 21.74 -23.70
C SER A 655 0.57 21.56 -23.53
N ARG A 656 0.14 20.80 -22.52
CA ARG A 656 -1.28 20.71 -22.15
C ARG A 656 -1.78 22.03 -21.56
N SER A 657 -0.94 22.77 -20.84
CA SER A 657 -1.27 24.11 -20.34
C SER A 657 -0.95 25.17 -21.40
N PRO A 658 -1.92 25.98 -21.85
CA PRO A 658 -1.66 27.08 -22.77
C PRO A 658 -0.77 28.13 -22.10
N GLY A 659 0.30 28.57 -22.76
CA GLY A 659 1.19 29.54 -22.14
C GLY A 659 2.22 30.15 -23.06
N SER A 660 2.92 31.13 -22.50
CA SER A 660 4.12 31.72 -23.09
C SER A 660 5.32 31.33 -22.24
N HIS A 661 6.39 30.87 -22.87
CA HIS A 661 7.54 30.31 -22.17
C HIS A 661 8.84 30.96 -22.69
N ASN A 662 9.65 31.43 -21.76
CA ASN A 662 10.94 32.03 -22.07
C ASN A 662 12.04 30.97 -22.05
N LEU A 663 12.67 30.75 -23.19
CA LEU A 663 13.80 29.85 -23.37
C LEU A 663 15.09 30.65 -23.47
N LEU A 664 16.13 30.16 -22.78
CA LEU A 664 17.51 30.55 -23.05
C LEU A 664 18.12 29.54 -24.00
N VAL A 665 18.43 29.98 -25.21
CA VAL A 665 19.01 29.14 -26.28
C VAL A 665 20.46 29.52 -26.50
N SER A 666 21.34 28.53 -26.57
CA SER A 666 22.76 28.68 -26.91
C SER A 666 23.06 27.92 -28.19
N ALA A 667 23.51 28.63 -29.23
CA ALA A 667 23.96 28.05 -30.48
C ALA A 667 25.50 28.07 -30.57
N MET A 668 26.09 27.02 -31.13
CA MET A 668 27.54 26.86 -31.24
C MET A 668 27.97 26.21 -32.55
N LEU A 669 28.98 26.80 -33.17
CA LEU A 669 29.63 26.34 -34.40
C LEU A 669 30.95 25.61 -34.05
N ASP A 670 31.22 24.49 -34.73
CA ASP A 670 32.46 23.70 -34.58
C ASP A 670 32.78 23.32 -33.11
N ASP A 671 31.76 22.91 -32.35
CA ASP A 671 31.77 22.55 -30.92
C ASP A 671 32.99 21.71 -30.46
N ARG A 672 33.49 20.80 -31.31
CA ARG A 672 34.59 19.87 -30.97
C ARG A 672 35.98 20.30 -31.45
N LYS A 673 36.15 21.48 -32.04
CA LYS A 673 37.44 21.94 -32.56
C LYS A 673 38.09 23.01 -31.67
N LEU A 674 39.43 22.96 -31.59
CA LEU A 674 40.23 23.97 -30.90
C LEU A 674 40.13 25.34 -31.59
N SER A 675 40.14 25.37 -32.92
CA SER A 675 39.90 26.57 -33.74
C SER A 675 38.59 26.42 -34.51
N ALA A 676 37.67 27.36 -34.30
CA ALA A 676 36.40 27.40 -35.01
C ALA A 676 36.60 27.94 -36.42
N ARG A 677 36.10 27.21 -37.42
CA ARG A 677 36.17 27.63 -38.83
C ARG A 677 35.05 28.59 -39.23
N ALA A 678 34.02 28.67 -38.40
CA ALA A 678 32.86 29.51 -38.61
C ALA A 678 32.53 30.32 -37.35
N LEU A 679 32.06 31.54 -37.55
CA LEU A 679 31.66 32.48 -36.51
C LEU A 679 30.29 33.05 -36.82
N PHE A 680 29.50 33.31 -35.78
CA PHE A 680 28.25 34.05 -35.92
C PHE A 680 28.53 35.51 -36.26
N ASP A 681 27.74 36.07 -37.16
CA ASP A 681 27.98 37.42 -37.69
C ASP A 681 27.77 38.50 -36.63
N ASP A 682 26.75 38.35 -35.77
CA ASP A 682 26.39 39.36 -34.78
C ASP A 682 27.39 39.44 -33.62
N SER A 683 27.92 38.29 -33.18
CA SER A 683 28.84 38.22 -32.04
C SER A 683 30.31 38.14 -32.45
N SER A 684 30.62 37.82 -33.71
CA SER A 684 31.97 37.46 -34.17
C SER A 684 32.63 36.37 -33.31
N HIS A 685 31.82 35.52 -32.68
CA HIS A 685 32.26 34.39 -31.86
C HIS A 685 31.67 33.08 -32.38
N ARG A 686 32.28 31.96 -32.00
CA ARG A 686 31.78 30.60 -32.36
C ARG A 686 30.50 30.21 -31.62
N GLN A 687 30.12 30.98 -30.60
CA GLN A 687 28.95 30.76 -29.77
C GLN A 687 28.12 32.05 -29.73
N THR A 688 26.81 31.88 -29.71
CA THR A 688 25.85 32.96 -29.47
C THR A 688 24.72 32.47 -28.57
N GLN A 689 24.07 33.39 -27.87
CA GLN A 689 22.91 33.12 -27.02
C GLN A 689 21.73 33.96 -27.47
N LEU A 690 20.53 33.40 -27.42
CA LEU A 690 19.29 34.13 -27.64
C LEU A 690 18.25 33.82 -26.56
N LEU A 691 17.44 34.83 -26.25
CA LEU A 691 16.23 34.68 -25.45
C LEU A 691 15.05 34.54 -26.41
N VAL A 692 14.34 33.42 -26.31
CA VAL A 692 13.18 33.12 -27.16
C VAL A 692 11.94 33.06 -26.30
N GLN A 693 10.91 33.80 -26.68
CA GLN A 693 9.57 33.62 -26.11
C GLN A 693 8.73 32.76 -27.04
N VAL A 694 8.54 31.48 -26.68
CA VAL A 694 7.68 30.55 -27.43
C VAL A 694 6.26 30.59 -26.87
N HIS A 695 5.27 30.36 -27.74
CA HIS A 695 3.87 30.26 -27.36
C HIS A 695 3.35 28.88 -27.76
N THR A 696 2.56 28.25 -26.89
CA THR A 696 1.96 26.94 -27.15
C THR A 696 1.18 26.96 -28.47
N GLY A 697 1.42 25.98 -29.34
CA GLY A 697 0.76 25.84 -30.65
C GLY A 697 1.23 26.80 -31.75
N LYS A 698 2.15 27.72 -31.47
CA LYS A 698 2.71 28.64 -32.48
C LYS A 698 4.16 28.31 -32.79
N THR A 699 4.51 28.42 -34.07
CA THR A 699 5.89 28.27 -34.55
C THR A 699 6.55 29.63 -34.67
N LEU A 700 7.71 29.81 -34.04
CA LEU A 700 8.50 31.04 -34.07
C LEU A 700 9.89 30.76 -34.62
N CYS A 701 10.30 31.49 -35.66
CA CYS A 701 11.56 31.27 -36.36
C CYS A 701 12.55 32.43 -36.17
N TYR A 702 13.82 32.09 -35.97
CA TYR A 702 14.94 33.02 -35.85
C TYR A 702 16.00 32.70 -36.89
N ASN A 703 16.58 33.74 -37.47
CA ASN A 703 17.69 33.62 -38.40
C ASN A 703 18.99 33.92 -37.66
N LEU A 704 19.96 33.02 -37.78
CA LEU A 704 21.28 33.13 -37.20
C LEU A 704 22.29 33.17 -38.36
N PRO A 705 22.66 34.37 -38.85
CA PRO A 705 23.67 34.51 -39.89
C PRO A 705 25.05 34.16 -39.34
N PHE A 706 25.82 33.42 -40.12
CA PHE A 706 27.20 33.06 -39.79
C PHE A 706 28.03 32.95 -41.06
N HIS A 707 29.34 33.08 -40.91
CA HIS A 707 30.28 32.96 -42.01
C HIS A 707 31.36 31.92 -41.70
N VAL A 708 31.88 31.33 -42.77
CA VAL A 708 32.96 30.35 -42.74
C VAL A 708 34.21 30.96 -43.37
N TYR A 709 35.31 30.95 -42.64
CA TYR A 709 36.60 31.38 -43.17
C TYR A 709 37.22 30.32 -44.07
N ASP A 710 38.17 30.77 -44.90
CA ASP A 710 39.04 29.88 -45.66
C ASP A 710 39.88 29.03 -44.70
N THR A 711 39.79 27.70 -44.80
CA THR A 711 40.43 26.78 -43.83
C THR A 711 41.03 25.58 -44.53
N ALA A 712 42.18 25.07 -44.11
CA ALA A 712 42.78 23.88 -44.74
C ALA A 712 41.94 22.58 -44.66
N ASP A 713 40.80 22.60 -43.94
CA ASP A 713 39.94 21.45 -43.73
C ASP A 713 38.53 21.69 -44.31
N TYR A 714 38.43 21.50 -45.62
CA TYR A 714 37.17 21.48 -46.39
C TYR A 714 36.49 20.11 -46.41
N ILE A 715 37.06 19.17 -45.69
CA ILE A 715 36.65 17.77 -45.77
C ILE A 715 35.64 17.45 -44.67
N ARG A 716 35.91 17.87 -43.43
CA ARG A 716 34.98 17.63 -42.30
C ARG A 716 33.86 18.66 -42.30
N PRO A 717 32.58 18.30 -42.21
CA PRO A 717 31.48 19.27 -42.18
C PRO A 717 31.57 20.19 -40.95
N ILE A 718 30.94 21.35 -41.00
CA ILE A 718 30.81 22.25 -39.85
C ILE A 718 29.67 21.76 -38.98
N SER A 719 29.92 21.55 -37.69
CA SER A 719 28.85 21.17 -36.77
C SER A 719 28.14 22.41 -36.23
N PHE A 720 26.82 22.42 -36.30
CA PHE A 720 25.96 23.39 -35.63
C PHE A 720 25.24 22.69 -34.48
N SER A 721 25.47 23.12 -33.25
CA SER A 721 24.82 22.58 -32.06
C SER A 721 23.98 23.65 -31.40
N LEU A 722 22.75 23.32 -31.05
CA LEU A 722 21.80 24.21 -30.42
C LEU A 722 21.31 23.55 -29.13
N ARG A 723 21.51 24.24 -28.01
CA ARG A 723 21.02 23.81 -26.69
C ARG A 723 20.03 24.82 -26.19
N PHE A 724 18.95 24.38 -25.55
CA PHE A 724 17.98 25.27 -24.96
C PHE A 724 17.59 24.79 -23.56
N LYS A 725 17.19 25.75 -22.73
CA LYS A 725 16.60 25.51 -21.40
C LYS A 725 15.54 26.55 -21.12
N ILE A 726 14.61 26.25 -20.21
CA ILE A 726 13.68 27.25 -19.69
C ILE A 726 14.49 28.26 -18.85
N ASN A 727 14.18 29.55 -19.02
CA ASN A 727 14.91 30.64 -18.36
C ASN A 727 14.55 30.73 -16.86
N ASN A 728 13.27 30.62 -16.52
CA ASN A 728 12.82 30.54 -15.13
C ASN A 728 12.69 29.07 -14.69
N THR A 729 13.72 28.55 -14.03
CA THR A 729 13.74 27.17 -13.56
C THR A 729 13.10 26.99 -12.17
N GLU A 730 12.77 28.07 -11.47
CA GLU A 730 12.29 28.00 -10.08
C GLU A 730 10.79 27.83 -9.97
N SER A 731 10.01 28.68 -10.66
CA SER A 731 8.54 28.66 -10.63
C SER A 731 7.92 28.53 -12.02
N GLY A 732 8.74 28.44 -13.07
CA GLY A 732 8.28 28.28 -14.44
C GLY A 732 7.91 26.83 -14.77
N PRO A 733 7.50 26.54 -16.01
CA PRO A 733 7.32 25.17 -16.47
C PRO A 733 8.63 24.38 -16.45
N VAL A 734 8.51 23.08 -16.61
CA VAL A 734 9.62 22.13 -16.77
C VAL A 734 9.65 21.61 -18.20
N LEU A 735 10.85 21.27 -18.70
CA LEU A 735 10.96 20.58 -19.97
C LEU A 735 10.69 19.10 -19.77
N ASP A 736 9.98 18.50 -20.71
CA ASP A 736 9.74 17.06 -20.71
C ASP A 736 11.08 16.30 -20.76
N GLU A 737 11.31 15.43 -19.76
CA GLU A 737 12.59 14.70 -19.55
C GLU A 737 12.94 13.82 -20.76
N GLY A 738 11.93 13.30 -21.47
CA GLY A 738 12.12 12.44 -22.64
C GLY A 738 12.51 13.20 -23.91
N TRP A 739 12.41 14.54 -23.92
CA TRP A 739 12.57 15.34 -25.14
C TRP A 739 13.97 15.96 -25.29
N PRO A 740 14.51 16.00 -26.52
CA PRO A 740 15.87 16.45 -26.76
C PRO A 740 16.02 17.96 -26.53
N THR A 741 16.77 18.34 -25.50
CA THR A 741 17.15 19.74 -25.21
C THR A 741 18.41 20.22 -25.94
N ASN A 742 19.03 19.32 -26.72
CA ASN A 742 20.22 19.57 -27.52
C ASN A 742 20.07 18.97 -28.92
N ILE A 743 20.20 19.82 -29.94
CA ILE A 743 20.05 19.46 -31.34
C ILE A 743 21.35 19.76 -32.06
N LYS A 744 21.86 18.76 -32.76
CA LYS A 744 23.10 18.87 -33.52
C LYS A 744 22.87 18.52 -34.97
N LYS A 745 23.23 19.42 -35.87
CA LYS A 745 23.28 19.17 -37.31
C LYS A 745 24.67 19.48 -37.86
N THR A 746 24.95 18.95 -39.03
CA THR A 746 26.20 19.17 -39.75
C THR A 746 25.92 19.84 -41.09
N ILE A 747 26.79 20.76 -41.47
CA ILE A 747 26.73 21.50 -42.72
C ILE A 747 27.90 21.02 -43.58
N PRO A 748 27.65 20.30 -44.69
CA PRO A 748 28.72 19.81 -45.54
C PRO A 748 29.34 20.93 -46.36
N PHE A 749 30.62 20.78 -46.69
CA PHE A 749 31.24 21.55 -47.76
C PHE A 749 30.76 21.04 -49.12
N PHE A 750 30.70 21.93 -50.11
CA PHE A 750 30.42 21.61 -51.50
C PHE A 750 31.48 20.62 -52.02
N LYS A 751 31.05 19.62 -52.79
CA LYS A 751 31.89 18.52 -53.27
C LYS A 751 32.27 18.81 -54.71
N ASP A 752 33.55 18.62 -55.05
CA ASP A 752 34.03 18.72 -56.43
C ASP A 752 33.58 17.48 -57.21
N CYS A 753 32.73 17.70 -58.22
CA CYS A 753 32.03 16.68 -59.00
C CYS A 753 32.51 16.61 -60.46
N GLY A 754 33.62 17.28 -60.82
CA GLY A 754 34.07 17.37 -62.21
C GLY A 754 33.38 18.48 -63.00
N GLU A 755 33.59 18.51 -64.33
CA GLU A 755 33.25 19.65 -65.19
C GLU A 755 31.75 19.90 -65.43
N ASP A 756 30.90 18.90 -65.15
CA ASP A 756 29.44 19.02 -65.26
C ASP A 756 28.75 19.36 -63.93
N ASP A 757 29.52 19.50 -62.83
CA ASP A 757 29.05 19.77 -61.47
C ASP A 757 27.99 18.77 -60.94
N VAL A 758 27.86 17.57 -61.56
CA VAL A 758 26.88 16.54 -61.16
C VAL A 758 27.59 15.29 -60.63
N CYS A 759 27.72 15.20 -59.30
CA CYS A 759 28.35 14.04 -58.64
C CYS A 759 27.54 12.76 -58.91
N THR A 760 28.01 11.91 -59.82
CA THR A 760 27.37 10.64 -60.16
C THR A 760 28.14 9.48 -59.53
N THR A 761 27.57 8.91 -58.47
CA THR A 761 28.16 7.77 -57.76
C THR A 761 27.37 6.48 -58.02
N ASP A 762 28.07 5.36 -58.24
CA ASP A 762 27.46 4.03 -58.33
C ASP A 762 27.97 3.15 -57.18
N LEU A 763 27.20 3.11 -56.10
CA LEU A 763 27.48 2.29 -54.92
C LEU A 763 26.81 0.93 -55.05
N VAL A 764 27.61 -0.09 -55.31
CA VAL A 764 27.14 -1.47 -55.46
C VAL A 764 27.38 -2.26 -54.18
N LEU A 765 26.27 -2.65 -53.54
CA LEU A 765 26.23 -3.42 -52.31
C LEU A 765 25.99 -4.91 -52.60
N GLN A 766 26.88 -5.76 -52.10
CA GLN A 766 26.74 -7.22 -52.12
C GLN A 766 26.73 -7.74 -50.68
N ILE A 767 25.75 -8.58 -50.36
CA ILE A 767 25.56 -9.14 -49.03
C ILE A 767 25.51 -10.67 -49.14
N VAL A 768 26.29 -11.34 -48.29
CA VAL A 768 26.29 -12.79 -48.14
C VAL A 768 26.00 -13.13 -46.67
N LEU A 769 24.94 -13.91 -46.44
CA LEU A 769 24.60 -14.40 -45.12
C LEU A 769 25.33 -15.73 -44.87
N GLN A 770 26.11 -15.78 -43.80
CA GLN A 770 26.80 -17.00 -43.35
C GLN A 770 26.21 -17.48 -42.02
N LEU A 771 25.56 -18.64 -42.06
CA LEU A 771 25.02 -19.31 -40.88
C LEU A 771 26.03 -20.31 -40.35
N HIS A 772 26.38 -20.20 -39.07
CA HIS A 772 27.21 -21.19 -38.40
C HIS A 772 26.31 -22.12 -37.58
N GLN A 773 26.25 -23.40 -37.97
CA GLN A 773 25.58 -24.45 -37.22
C GLN A 773 26.62 -25.25 -36.42
N MET A 774 26.37 -25.38 -35.13
CA MET A 774 27.09 -26.31 -34.26
C MET A 774 26.18 -27.49 -33.97
N TYR A 775 26.61 -28.69 -34.35
CA TYR A 775 25.95 -29.94 -33.97
C TYR A 775 26.83 -30.68 -32.98
N GLN A 776 26.21 -31.18 -31.91
CA GLN A 776 26.87 -31.98 -30.90
C GLN A 776 26.47 -33.44 -31.12
N LEU A 777 27.42 -34.26 -31.58
CA LEU A 777 27.25 -35.69 -31.79
C LEU A 777 28.33 -36.38 -30.95
N SER A 778 27.89 -37.25 -30.04
CA SER A 778 28.81 -38.11 -29.26
C SER A 778 29.87 -37.33 -28.48
N GLY A 779 29.53 -36.16 -27.93
CA GLY A 779 30.44 -35.33 -27.14
C GLY A 779 31.45 -34.48 -27.94
N LEU A 780 31.44 -34.56 -29.28
CA LEU A 780 32.29 -33.76 -30.17
C LEU A 780 31.49 -32.66 -30.88
N ASN A 781 32.07 -31.45 -30.97
CA ASN A 781 31.46 -30.29 -31.63
C ASN A 781 31.85 -30.27 -33.12
N TYR A 782 30.85 -30.38 -34.00
CA TYR A 782 31.03 -30.23 -35.45
C TYR A 782 30.48 -28.88 -35.91
N PHE A 783 31.27 -28.14 -36.71
CA PHE A 783 30.90 -26.83 -37.25
C PHE A 783 30.59 -26.93 -38.75
N PHE A 784 29.35 -26.61 -39.14
CA PHE A 784 28.93 -26.47 -40.54
C PHE A 784 28.61 -25.01 -40.86
N SER A 785 29.17 -24.49 -41.96
CA SER A 785 28.83 -23.17 -42.50
C SER A 785 27.99 -23.33 -43.77
N SER A 786 26.82 -22.69 -43.83
CA SER A 786 26.02 -22.59 -45.06
C SER A 786 25.97 -21.15 -45.56
N PHE A 787 26.10 -21.00 -46.88
CA PHE A 787 26.03 -19.70 -47.58
C PHE A 787 24.65 -19.56 -48.23
N LEU A 788 23.93 -18.48 -47.90
CA LEU A 788 22.62 -18.20 -48.49
C LEU A 788 22.73 -17.06 -49.51
N TYR A 789 22.39 -17.35 -50.77
CA TYR A 789 22.35 -16.40 -51.87
C TYR A 789 20.91 -16.29 -52.43
N ARG A 790 19.96 -15.63 -51.73
CA ARG A 790 18.74 -14.92 -52.24
C ARG A 790 17.51 -14.86 -51.29
N HIS A 791 16.66 -13.87 -51.61
CA HIS A 791 15.42 -13.32 -51.02
C HIS A 791 14.32 -14.29 -50.49
N LYS A 792 14.53 -14.98 -49.36
CA LYS A 792 13.41 -15.48 -48.54
C LYS A 792 13.64 -15.15 -47.06
N PRO A 793 12.59 -14.78 -46.30
CA PRO A 793 12.72 -14.53 -44.87
C PRO A 793 13.18 -15.81 -44.15
N TYR A 794 14.18 -15.67 -43.29
CA TYR A 794 14.77 -16.78 -42.53
C TYR A 794 14.52 -16.57 -41.03
N VAL A 795 13.89 -17.55 -40.38
CA VAL A 795 13.57 -17.49 -38.94
C VAL A 795 14.65 -18.21 -38.14
N ILE A 796 15.25 -17.52 -37.18
CA ILE A 796 16.27 -18.06 -36.26
C ILE A 796 15.56 -18.58 -35.00
N ARG A 797 15.81 -19.84 -34.62
CA ARG A 797 15.28 -20.49 -33.40
C ARG A 797 16.41 -20.90 -32.45
N SER A 798 16.17 -20.81 -31.15
CA SER A 798 17.11 -21.14 -30.06
C SER A 798 17.32 -22.65 -29.95
N PRO A 799 18.26 -23.21 -30.75
CA PRO A 799 19.59 -23.48 -30.20
C PRO A 799 20.75 -22.85 -31.02
N ARG A 800 20.44 -22.02 -32.02
CA ARG A 800 21.44 -21.49 -32.98
C ARG A 800 21.97 -20.12 -32.52
N ARG A 801 23.24 -20.08 -32.10
CA ARG A 801 23.77 -18.93 -31.35
C ARG A 801 24.45 -17.82 -32.18
N ARG A 802 24.68 -17.96 -33.50
CA ARG A 802 25.48 -16.95 -34.25
C ARG A 802 25.08 -16.82 -35.73
N LEU A 803 24.60 -15.64 -36.12
CA LEU A 803 24.48 -15.21 -37.51
C LEU A 803 25.63 -14.25 -37.86
N ALA A 804 26.26 -14.44 -39.02
CA ALA A 804 27.24 -13.52 -39.58
C ALA A 804 26.79 -12.99 -40.94
N VAL A 805 26.98 -11.69 -41.16
CA VAL A 805 26.65 -11.01 -42.42
C VAL A 805 27.94 -10.49 -43.03
N GLU A 806 28.33 -11.04 -44.18
CA GLU A 806 29.43 -10.52 -44.97
C GLU A 806 28.92 -9.48 -45.96
N VAL A 807 29.53 -8.31 -45.92
CA VAL A 807 29.13 -7.15 -46.69
C VAL A 807 30.31 -6.68 -47.52
N GLN A 808 30.05 -6.49 -48.80
CA GLN A 808 31.00 -5.95 -49.76
C GLN A 808 30.37 -4.74 -50.45
N LEU A 809 31.04 -3.60 -50.34
CA LEU A 809 30.62 -2.35 -50.95
C LEU A 809 31.67 -1.90 -51.97
N GLN A 810 31.23 -1.58 -53.19
CA GLN A 810 32.07 -1.08 -54.27
C GLN A 810 31.54 0.26 -54.77
N ASN A 811 32.41 1.24 -54.98
CA ASN A 811 32.08 2.44 -55.73
C ASN A 811 32.61 2.29 -57.17
N ARG A 812 31.74 2.37 -58.18
CA ARG A 812 32.08 2.14 -59.59
C ARG A 812 32.21 3.40 -60.44
N LEU A 813 31.76 4.56 -59.93
CA LEU A 813 31.81 5.84 -60.64
C LEU A 813 32.61 6.86 -59.82
N GLU A 814 32.16 8.11 -59.70
CA GLU A 814 32.90 9.20 -59.06
C GLU A 814 33.01 9.03 -57.54
N ASN A 815 33.81 9.88 -56.90
CA ASN A 815 34.01 9.84 -55.45
C ASN A 815 32.67 9.93 -54.68
N ALA A 816 32.43 8.96 -53.81
CA ALA A 816 31.28 8.97 -52.92
C ALA A 816 31.68 9.55 -51.57
N TYR A 817 31.02 10.62 -51.15
CA TYR A 817 31.38 11.35 -49.94
C TYR A 817 30.35 11.10 -48.83
N ASN A 818 30.81 10.88 -47.60
CA ASN A 818 30.01 10.46 -46.43
C ASN A 818 29.25 9.14 -46.65
N THR A 819 29.87 8.18 -47.35
CA THR A 819 29.30 6.86 -47.57
C THR A 819 29.02 6.15 -46.24
N SER A 820 27.75 5.80 -45.99
CA SER A 820 27.31 5.09 -44.79
C SER A 820 26.53 3.84 -45.17
N LEU A 821 26.75 2.75 -44.44
CA LEU A 821 25.94 1.54 -44.57
C LEU A 821 25.10 1.35 -43.30
N MET A 822 23.80 1.16 -43.48
CA MET A 822 22.84 0.97 -42.39
C MET A 822 22.33 -0.47 -42.38
N LEU A 823 22.44 -1.13 -41.24
CA LEU A 823 21.86 -2.45 -41.00
C LEU A 823 20.64 -2.31 -40.10
N HIS A 824 19.51 -2.85 -40.54
CA HIS A 824 18.30 -3.02 -39.75
C HIS A 824 18.09 -4.50 -39.43
N TYR A 825 17.73 -4.80 -38.18
CA TYR A 825 17.40 -6.15 -37.73
C TYR A 825 16.22 -6.12 -36.75
N SER A 826 15.59 -7.26 -36.49
CA SER A 826 14.45 -7.35 -35.58
C SER A 826 14.87 -7.21 -34.11
N ARG A 827 13.94 -6.80 -33.24
CA ARG A 827 14.16 -6.63 -31.79
C ARG A 827 14.81 -7.85 -31.12
N ASN A 828 14.56 -9.04 -31.65
CA ASN A 828 15.06 -10.29 -31.09
C ASN A 828 16.53 -10.56 -31.40
N LEU A 829 17.25 -9.69 -32.14
CA LEU A 829 18.66 -9.89 -32.51
C LEU A 829 19.54 -8.78 -31.91
N HIS A 830 20.67 -9.14 -31.30
CA HIS A 830 21.62 -8.18 -30.73
C HIS A 830 22.94 -8.14 -31.52
N PHE A 831 23.39 -6.95 -31.94
CA PHE A 831 24.67 -6.76 -32.62
C PHE A 831 25.86 -6.94 -31.66
N SER A 832 26.83 -7.79 -31.98
CA SER A 832 27.98 -8.06 -31.11
C SER A 832 29.27 -7.37 -31.54
N SER A 833 29.74 -7.59 -32.77
CA SER A 833 31.02 -7.02 -33.21
C SER A 833 31.16 -6.94 -34.73
N LEU A 834 32.07 -6.06 -35.18
CA LEU A 834 32.47 -5.90 -36.58
C LEU A 834 33.90 -6.41 -36.77
N SER A 835 34.14 -7.18 -37.84
CA SER A 835 35.50 -7.62 -38.22
C SER A 835 35.79 -7.33 -39.69
N ILE A 836 36.92 -6.70 -39.98
CA ILE A 836 37.37 -6.38 -41.34
C ILE A 836 38.16 -7.59 -41.87
N ARG A 837 37.86 -8.06 -43.09
CA ARG A 837 38.53 -9.25 -43.63
C ARG A 837 39.73 -8.94 -44.52
N VAL A 838 39.65 -7.97 -45.46
CA VAL A 838 40.81 -7.54 -46.28
C VAL A 838 40.54 -6.14 -46.86
N SER A 839 41.53 -5.23 -46.83
CA SER A 839 41.61 -4.03 -47.68
C SER A 839 42.77 -4.23 -48.66
N HIS A 840 42.45 -4.40 -49.94
CA HIS A 840 43.45 -4.15 -50.98
C HIS A 840 43.29 -2.67 -51.34
N VAL A 841 44.23 -1.86 -50.84
CA VAL A 841 44.37 -0.40 -51.02
C VAL A 841 43.64 0.45 -49.96
N LEU A 842 44.46 1.00 -49.04
CA LEU A 842 44.23 2.12 -48.09
C LEU A 842 43.44 1.84 -46.79
N GLU A 843 43.83 2.59 -45.75
CA GLU A 843 43.25 2.60 -44.39
C GLU A 843 41.75 2.87 -44.43
N VAL A 844 40.97 1.85 -44.11
CA VAL A 844 39.52 1.97 -43.95
C VAL A 844 39.24 2.36 -42.49
N ILE A 845 38.86 3.62 -42.26
CA ILE A 845 38.32 4.07 -40.97
C ILE A 845 36.84 3.70 -40.93
N LEU A 846 36.49 2.64 -40.19
CA LEU A 846 35.11 2.30 -39.85
C LEU A 846 34.78 2.90 -38.49
N LEU A 847 34.04 4.01 -38.49
CA LEU A 847 33.39 4.52 -37.29
C LEU A 847 31.99 3.92 -37.25
N SER A 848 31.77 3.03 -36.29
CA SER A 848 30.46 2.44 -36.03
C SER A 848 29.75 3.24 -34.93
N SER A 849 28.49 3.58 -35.16
CA SER A 849 27.64 4.25 -34.17
C SER A 849 26.28 3.56 -34.13
N SER A 850 25.81 3.23 -32.94
CA SER A 850 24.41 2.82 -32.74
C SER A 850 23.51 4.04 -33.01
N LEU A 851 22.49 3.85 -33.85
CA LEU A 851 21.48 4.85 -34.14
C LEU A 851 20.19 4.58 -33.35
N SER A 852 19.88 3.30 -33.12
CA SER A 852 18.81 2.81 -32.25
C SER A 852 19.09 1.36 -31.84
N THR A 853 18.28 0.78 -30.95
CA THR A 853 18.41 -0.62 -30.48
C THR A 853 18.39 -1.65 -31.62
N ASN A 854 17.70 -1.34 -32.72
CA ASN A 854 17.49 -2.23 -33.87
C ASN A 854 18.21 -1.76 -35.15
N SER A 855 19.09 -0.76 -35.05
CA SER A 855 19.80 -0.24 -36.21
C SER A 855 21.24 0.20 -35.88
N HIS A 856 22.15 -0.19 -36.76
CA HIS A 856 23.54 0.22 -36.69
C HIS A 856 23.96 0.85 -38.01
N SER A 857 24.65 1.99 -37.92
CA SER A 857 25.29 2.62 -39.06
C SER A 857 26.80 2.51 -38.96
N CYS A 858 27.42 2.27 -40.09
CA CYS A 858 28.86 2.23 -40.24
C CYS A 858 29.29 3.16 -41.37
N ASN A 859 30.16 4.11 -41.06
CA ASN A 859 30.75 4.99 -42.07
C ASN A 859 31.88 4.25 -42.80
N VAL A 860 31.81 4.19 -44.13
CA VAL A 860 32.77 3.48 -44.96
C VAL A 860 33.76 4.47 -45.57
N SER A 861 35.04 4.34 -45.20
CA SER A 861 36.14 5.20 -45.69
C SER A 861 35.82 6.70 -45.51
N TYR A 862 35.40 7.06 -44.29
CA TYR A 862 35.03 8.45 -43.99
C TYR A 862 36.23 9.37 -44.23
N PRO A 863 36.07 10.48 -44.95
CA PRO A 863 34.83 11.04 -45.52
C PRO A 863 34.66 10.82 -47.03
N VAL A 864 35.62 10.17 -47.71
CA VAL A 864 35.60 9.96 -49.17
C VAL A 864 35.86 8.48 -49.49
N PHE A 865 34.83 7.81 -49.98
CA PHE A 865 34.94 6.50 -50.60
C PHE A 865 35.25 6.68 -52.09
N ARG A 866 36.54 6.55 -52.42
CA ARG A 866 37.09 6.93 -53.72
C ARG A 866 36.48 6.13 -54.87
N SER A 867 36.50 6.73 -56.05
CA SER A 867 36.18 6.07 -57.31
C SER A 867 36.91 4.72 -57.43
N MET A 868 36.22 3.71 -57.97
CA MET A 868 36.73 2.36 -58.21
C MET A 868 37.21 1.59 -56.96
N SER A 869 36.95 2.12 -55.76
CA SER A 869 37.36 1.48 -54.51
C SER A 869 36.37 0.41 -54.06
N LYS A 870 36.87 -0.61 -53.36
CA LYS A 870 36.10 -1.75 -52.88
C LYS A 870 36.49 -2.10 -51.46
N VAL A 871 35.51 -2.33 -50.60
CA VAL A 871 35.71 -2.69 -49.19
C VAL A 871 34.86 -3.92 -48.84
N SER A 872 35.45 -4.85 -48.07
CA SER A 872 34.77 -6.04 -47.54
C SER A 872 34.91 -6.13 -46.02
N TYR A 873 33.79 -6.30 -45.31
CA TYR A 873 33.76 -6.53 -43.86
C TYR A 873 32.65 -7.50 -43.46
N CYS A 874 32.78 -8.08 -42.26
CA CYS A 874 31.88 -9.08 -41.72
C CYS A 874 31.31 -8.63 -40.36
N TRP A 875 29.99 -8.57 -40.27
CA TRP A 875 29.23 -8.34 -39.04
C TRP A 875 29.08 -9.68 -38.33
N LYS A 876 29.66 -9.82 -37.13
CA LYS A 876 29.68 -11.07 -36.36
C LYS A 876 28.65 -11.05 -35.23
N ASN A 877 28.01 -12.21 -35.04
CA ASN A 877 27.19 -12.61 -33.90
C ASN A 877 25.96 -11.72 -33.64
N LEU A 878 24.93 -11.82 -34.49
CA LEU A 878 23.57 -11.46 -34.07
C LEU A 878 23.03 -12.58 -33.17
N LEU A 879 22.84 -12.30 -31.88
CA LEU A 879 22.36 -13.26 -30.86
C LEU A 879 20.84 -13.11 -30.64
N PRO A 880 20.08 -14.21 -30.52
CA PRO A 880 18.70 -14.13 -30.05
C PRO A 880 18.65 -13.69 -28.57
N LEU A 881 17.75 -12.76 -28.22
CA LEU A 881 17.37 -12.52 -26.82
C LEU A 881 16.76 -13.79 -26.23
N ILE A 882 17.14 -14.14 -25.00
CA ILE A 882 16.52 -15.23 -24.22
C ILE A 882 15.23 -14.69 -23.62
#